data_AF-A0A955V8A2-F1
#
_entry.id   AF-A0A955V8A2-F1
#
_cell.length_a   1.000
_cell.length_b   1.000
_cell.length_c   1.000
_cell.angle_alpha   90.00
_cell.angle_beta   90.00
_cell.angle_gamma   90.00
#
_symmetry.space_group_name_H-M   'P 1'
#
loop_
_entity.id
_entity.type
_entity.pdbx_description
1 polymer ?
#
loop_
_entity_poly.entity_id
_entity_poly.type
_entity_poly.pdbx_seq_one_letter_code
_entity_poly.pdbx_strand_id
1 'polypeptide(L)'
;MSVVRRSLRGALALTSLALLLATGAAHAQSPVWSGSVQGAMTITGNTLGLDSGTDTEPGQSNGIGTFIANPLQYSTERDGSYPVGTTDDWNHNGSSANLTLPTGVPVVRAQLMWACSMQVAGMPDPPMSSPANVTLTLPNGASNVVAATGEVTTLTLATSAYKYYQRWADVTSLVAQGGAGTYTVSKVVGTEHTTTSYLTGCGWTLFVVYQDENELVRNFNIWMTATPVRFTGPGCPCNSEVSVSGFCTPAAPSPVTGRLFVTAMEGDARFVDDSLQIQSPSTVGQFITLKGPNNAASNFFASQINDEDGVLDTSGTFGTSNHSVNLSTGAATFVTGARQGWDITAVPLNDGTYNPGVLSNSQNTTKIRLTTAGGAQGDDYIVTAVAMEVDVKAPAITISHVANRQGTFIGDEITYTVTVRNDGFTTADEVYLCFADPPNAAFNGAVTVAGAARTGVTQTQLNPAGCVGGSGGLSLGSLAVNGTVDVTLGYTVDSLSPAPGPGHTVVSTPSWRSVWRDACAGPADNKISGTGQSVEVPGALLQVTLAADPVTPPNLVFDDVITYTATIANVGAADTPATTVFSLPIPSGATYVAGSTKLNGTAVPDLTGGLPFYASPGRVQSPSAASGVVKVGQAAVVVFQVRVTTTTPQFIEAQAGADVDGGGPAPLQLSNVVRSGVGGSDIDDDGVPDVNDNCPGVYNPDQANHYDVSGYNPAATDEGDVCDDTDGDGLLDSQEDLDGDGWDQGIETDATRVDTDGDMLCDGAITVAPCVGPEDRDGDRSRADWGFTETSPIKSDTDGDGLCDGRLNGATDCRGSEDYDGDGDMTDFDEPADTETNPLAKDTDGGGVEDGVERDAGTNPTDPCEGDLIHCEGPDRDGDGVEDALDNCPDTPNPDQADNYPAPGGNGVGDACDDVDRDGIIDLGEDLGPDGVRGTGDETDPQNPDTDGDGLCDGAIVVAPCIGAEDRDGDRNSADWGSDETSPVNPDTDGDGLCDGLRATATTCVYGEDLDGDHDPTDFDEVGDNETNPLDPDTDHGGVNDGQEFANQTNPRDPCDGDNTFCGQDLALQGGACQGGGAAGGLAALFGLMALLVLRRRSAR
;
A
#
# COMPACT_ATOMS: atom_id res chain seq x y z
N MET A 1 -14.92 40.96 -37.86
CA MET A 1 -15.48 41.92 -38.83
C MET A 1 -14.91 43.33 -38.53
N SER A 2 -14.19 43.95 -39.47
CA SER A 2 -14.10 45.42 -39.68
C SER A 2 -13.78 46.44 -38.54
N VAL A 3 -12.58 47.06 -38.62
CA VAL A 3 -12.30 48.54 -38.49
C VAL A 3 -12.29 49.12 -37.04
N VAL A 4 -11.30 49.90 -36.55
CA VAL A 4 -10.81 51.26 -36.93
C VAL A 4 -9.36 51.55 -36.44
N ARG A 5 -8.44 51.95 -37.36
CA ARG A 5 -7.51 53.15 -37.40
C ARG A 5 -7.01 53.80 -36.06
N ARG A 6 -5.85 54.47 -35.89
CA ARG A 6 -4.72 55.05 -36.71
C ARG A 6 -3.71 55.69 -35.70
N SER A 7 -2.58 56.36 -36.01
CA SER A 7 -1.44 56.19 -36.97
C SER A 7 -0.55 57.48 -37.04
N LEU A 8 0.79 57.41 -36.92
CA LEU A 8 1.77 58.47 -37.31
C LEU A 8 3.16 57.78 -37.47
N ARG A 9 3.80 57.60 -38.64
CA ARG A 9 4.50 58.54 -39.55
C ARG A 9 5.76 59.24 -38.97
N GLY A 10 6.94 58.94 -39.55
CA GLY A 10 7.92 60.00 -39.89
C GLY A 10 9.42 59.75 -39.64
N ALA A 11 10.07 59.01 -40.56
CA ALA A 11 11.51 58.92 -40.86
C ALA A 11 12.52 59.94 -40.25
N LEU A 12 13.72 59.43 -39.93
CA LEU A 12 14.98 59.93 -40.52
C LEU A 12 16.09 58.87 -40.45
N ALA A 13 16.87 58.72 -41.53
CA ALA A 13 18.05 57.85 -41.57
C ALA A 13 19.32 58.71 -41.48
N LEU A 14 20.22 58.37 -40.55
CA LEU A 14 21.60 58.85 -40.54
C LEU A 14 22.54 57.64 -40.50
N THR A 15 23.21 57.38 -41.62
CA THR A 15 24.30 56.40 -41.69
C THR A 15 25.57 56.99 -41.08
N SER A 16 26.03 56.42 -39.96
CA SER A 16 27.35 56.69 -39.38
C SER A 16 28.15 55.40 -39.38
N LEU A 17 29.23 55.38 -40.17
CA LEU A 17 30.13 54.23 -40.30
C LEU A 17 31.02 54.14 -39.05
N ALA A 18 30.60 53.36 -38.05
CA ALA A 18 31.41 53.01 -36.90
C ALA A 18 32.07 51.64 -37.13
N LEU A 19 33.39 51.58 -36.92
CA LEU A 19 34.19 50.38 -37.07
C LEU A 19 33.85 49.40 -35.92
N LEU A 20 33.16 48.29 -36.21
CA LEU A 20 32.90 47.27 -35.19
C LEU A 20 34.20 46.55 -34.80
N LEU A 21 34.74 46.91 -33.63
CA LEU A 21 35.35 45.92 -32.76
C LEU A 21 34.19 45.12 -32.14
N ALA A 22 34.02 43.87 -32.60
CA ALA A 22 33.02 42.97 -32.03
C ALA A 22 33.50 42.46 -30.66
N THR A 23 33.20 43.21 -29.60
CA THR A 23 33.10 42.64 -28.26
C THR A 23 31.80 41.86 -28.18
N GLY A 24 31.85 40.58 -27.83
CA GLY A 24 30.67 39.73 -27.72
C GLY A 24 29.66 40.30 -26.73
N ALA A 25 28.46 40.64 -27.20
CA ALA A 25 27.35 40.98 -26.31
C ALA A 25 26.80 39.67 -25.74
N ALA A 26 26.83 39.52 -24.41
CA ALA A 26 26.21 38.40 -23.73
C ALA A 26 24.70 38.40 -24.00
N HIS A 27 24.19 37.35 -24.63
CA HIS A 27 22.76 37.08 -24.70
C HIS A 27 22.29 36.55 -23.34
N ALA A 28 21.15 37.05 -22.86
CA ALA A 28 20.45 36.43 -21.74
C ALA A 28 19.80 35.12 -22.23
N GLN A 29 19.96 34.04 -21.46
CA GLN A 29 19.29 32.78 -21.73
C GLN A 29 17.89 32.82 -21.13
N SER A 30 16.88 32.54 -21.96
CA SER A 30 15.54 32.21 -21.47
C SER A 30 15.56 30.79 -20.90
N PRO A 31 14.83 30.49 -19.81
CA PRO A 31 14.73 29.13 -19.32
C PRO A 31 13.95 28.25 -20.30
N VAL A 32 14.28 26.96 -20.35
CA VAL A 32 13.48 25.95 -21.06
C VAL A 32 12.18 25.64 -20.34
N TRP A 33 12.15 25.86 -19.02
CA TRP A 33 10.94 25.85 -18.21
C TRP A 33 11.09 26.76 -16.98
N SER A 34 10.01 27.43 -16.59
CA SER A 34 9.91 28.23 -15.37
C SER A 34 8.50 28.17 -14.79
N GLY A 35 8.36 28.04 -13.47
CA GLY A 35 7.08 28.02 -12.78
C GLY A 35 7.22 28.32 -11.28
N SER A 36 6.10 28.63 -10.61
CA SER A 36 6.04 28.71 -9.16
C SER A 36 5.20 27.53 -8.65
N VAL A 37 5.75 26.72 -7.73
CA VAL A 37 5.17 25.46 -7.24
C VAL A 37 5.38 25.39 -5.72
N GLN A 38 4.43 24.80 -4.99
CA GLN A 38 4.62 24.40 -3.58
C GLN A 38 5.30 23.04 -3.58
N GLY A 39 6.56 22.94 -3.17
CA GLY A 39 7.40 21.78 -3.45
C GLY A 39 8.87 22.14 -3.65
N ALA A 40 9.69 21.17 -4.05
CA ALA A 40 11.13 21.33 -4.29
C ALA A 40 11.57 20.84 -5.68
N MET A 41 12.84 21.06 -6.02
CA MET A 41 13.52 20.42 -7.13
C MET A 41 14.52 19.38 -6.61
N THR A 42 14.43 18.15 -7.11
CA THR A 42 15.49 17.14 -7.00
C THR A 42 16.25 17.03 -8.32
N ILE A 43 17.47 16.50 -8.26
CA ILE A 43 18.36 16.29 -9.40
C ILE A 43 19.04 14.93 -9.30
N THR A 44 19.01 14.16 -10.38
CA THR A 44 19.73 12.89 -10.46
C THR A 44 20.38 12.74 -11.84
N GLY A 45 21.28 11.77 -11.98
CA GLY A 45 21.91 11.45 -13.25
C GLY A 45 23.24 10.75 -13.07
N ASN A 46 23.88 10.41 -14.18
CA ASN A 46 25.15 9.69 -14.12
C ASN A 46 26.03 10.02 -15.34
N THR A 47 27.34 9.78 -15.19
CA THR A 47 28.23 9.66 -16.34
C THR A 47 27.89 8.39 -17.13
N LEU A 48 28.40 8.31 -18.35
CA LEU A 48 28.37 7.12 -19.20
C LEU A 48 29.77 6.55 -19.45
N GLY A 49 30.82 7.05 -18.79
CA GLY A 49 32.18 6.55 -18.99
C GLY A 49 33.07 6.58 -17.75
N LEU A 50 34.09 5.73 -17.78
CA LEU A 50 35.07 5.55 -16.71
C LEU A 50 36.47 6.02 -17.13
N ASP A 51 37.28 6.46 -16.17
CA ASP A 51 38.54 7.12 -16.47
C ASP A 51 39.60 6.23 -17.16
N SER A 52 40.33 6.82 -18.12
CA SER A 52 41.30 6.17 -18.99
C SER A 52 42.68 5.95 -18.37
N GLY A 53 43.27 4.80 -18.65
CA GLY A 53 44.68 4.48 -18.40
C GLY A 53 45.51 4.56 -19.68
N THR A 54 46.21 3.48 -19.98
CA THR A 54 46.96 3.31 -21.24
C THR A 54 46.42 2.10 -21.98
N ASP A 55 45.79 2.32 -23.15
CA ASP A 55 45.27 1.29 -24.06
C ASP A 55 44.49 0.13 -23.40
N THR A 56 43.16 0.28 -23.32
CA THR A 56 42.18 -0.73 -22.81
C THR A 56 42.31 -1.08 -21.32
N GLU A 57 42.87 -0.17 -20.52
CA GLU A 57 43.08 -0.33 -19.07
C GLU A 57 42.50 0.87 -18.29
N PRO A 58 41.85 0.66 -17.13
CA PRO A 58 41.38 1.75 -16.27
C PRO A 58 42.52 2.58 -15.70
N GLY A 59 42.29 3.87 -15.49
CA GLY A 59 43.37 4.77 -15.08
C GLY A 59 42.95 6.03 -14.36
N GLN A 60 43.78 7.06 -14.56
CA GLN A 60 43.72 8.37 -13.90
C GLN A 60 44.08 9.45 -14.95
N SER A 61 43.69 9.28 -16.21
CA SER A 61 44.07 10.21 -17.29
C SER A 61 43.07 11.35 -17.46
N ASN A 62 41.99 11.33 -16.68
CA ASN A 62 40.87 12.25 -16.67
C ASN A 62 40.28 12.49 -18.08
N GLY A 63 39.63 11.45 -18.57
CA GLY A 63 38.85 11.40 -19.81
C GLY A 63 38.34 9.98 -20.04
N ILE A 64 37.13 9.82 -20.58
CA ILE A 64 36.50 8.50 -20.67
C ILE A 64 37.29 7.54 -21.59
N GLY A 65 37.70 6.41 -21.02
CA GLY A 65 38.48 5.37 -21.71
C GLY A 65 37.67 4.16 -22.16
N THR A 66 36.48 3.99 -21.58
CA THR A 66 35.46 2.99 -21.95
C THR A 66 34.08 3.54 -21.58
N PHE A 67 32.99 3.03 -22.16
CA PHE A 67 31.63 3.32 -21.70
C PHE A 67 31.17 2.37 -20.58
N ILE A 68 30.25 2.86 -19.75
CA ILE A 68 29.40 2.04 -18.89
C ILE A 68 28.39 1.31 -19.80
N ALA A 69 28.38 -0.02 -19.73
CA ALA A 69 27.44 -0.85 -20.46
C ALA A 69 26.06 -0.82 -19.77
N ASN A 70 24.98 -0.75 -20.55
CA ASN A 70 23.61 -0.65 -20.03
C ASN A 70 23.34 -1.79 -19.02
N PRO A 71 23.14 -1.50 -17.72
CA PRO A 71 23.05 -2.52 -16.68
C PRO A 71 21.85 -3.46 -16.86
N LEU A 72 20.83 -3.04 -17.62
CA LEU A 72 19.62 -3.84 -17.88
C LEU A 72 19.77 -4.82 -19.06
N GLN A 73 20.83 -4.71 -19.88
CA GLN A 73 20.97 -5.50 -21.12
C GLN A 73 22.37 -6.07 -21.34
N TYR A 74 23.41 -5.37 -20.87
CA TYR A 74 24.82 -5.65 -21.16
C TYR A 74 25.67 -5.64 -19.89
N SER A 75 25.07 -5.88 -18.72
CA SER A 75 25.75 -5.88 -17.41
C SER A 75 26.94 -6.85 -17.33
N THR A 76 26.96 -7.91 -18.14
CA THR A 76 28.06 -8.89 -18.19
C THR A 76 29.19 -8.52 -19.18
N GLU A 77 29.03 -7.45 -19.97
CA GLU A 77 30.07 -6.99 -20.88
C GLU A 77 31.29 -6.45 -20.12
N ARG A 78 32.45 -6.51 -20.78
CA ARG A 78 33.69 -5.95 -20.28
C ARG A 78 34.57 -5.53 -21.44
N ASP A 79 34.99 -4.28 -21.45
CA ASP A 79 36.06 -3.80 -22.30
C ASP A 79 37.44 -3.99 -21.61
N GLY A 80 38.42 -4.50 -22.35
CA GLY A 80 39.80 -4.64 -21.89
C GLY A 80 39.94 -5.28 -20.50
N SER A 81 40.61 -4.54 -19.60
CA SER A 81 40.74 -4.90 -18.18
C SER A 81 39.87 -4.07 -17.23
N TYR A 82 38.93 -3.28 -17.77
CA TYR A 82 37.95 -2.58 -16.95
C TYR A 82 37.08 -3.56 -16.13
N PRO A 83 36.34 -3.04 -15.13
CA PRO A 83 35.32 -3.83 -14.43
C PRO A 83 34.24 -4.40 -15.37
N VAL A 84 33.55 -5.44 -14.91
CA VAL A 84 32.32 -5.93 -15.56
C VAL A 84 31.26 -4.84 -15.54
N GLY A 85 30.47 -4.72 -16.61
CA GLY A 85 29.56 -3.60 -16.86
C GLY A 85 30.17 -2.49 -17.73
N THR A 86 31.13 -2.82 -18.60
CA THR A 86 31.79 -1.85 -19.51
C THR A 86 31.83 -2.31 -20.96
N THR A 87 31.86 -1.38 -21.91
CA THR A 87 31.73 -1.66 -23.34
C THR A 87 32.38 -0.56 -24.20
N ASP A 88 32.96 -0.94 -25.36
CA ASP A 88 33.52 -0.02 -26.36
C ASP A 88 32.48 0.40 -27.42
N ASP A 89 31.28 -0.21 -27.43
CA ASP A 89 30.19 0.16 -28.33
C ASP A 89 29.16 1.09 -27.67
N TRP A 90 29.07 2.34 -28.15
CA TRP A 90 28.06 3.29 -27.71
C TRP A 90 26.61 2.82 -27.93
N ASN A 91 26.35 1.84 -28.82
CA ASN A 91 25.02 1.23 -28.96
C ASN A 91 24.62 0.39 -27.75
N HIS A 92 25.60 -0.07 -26.97
CA HIS A 92 25.44 -0.86 -25.75
C HIS A 92 25.56 0.00 -24.48
N ASN A 93 25.95 1.28 -24.60
CA ASN A 93 26.12 2.14 -23.44
C ASN A 93 24.80 2.44 -22.72
N GLY A 94 24.90 2.63 -21.41
CA GLY A 94 23.83 3.12 -20.58
C GLY A 94 24.22 3.10 -19.11
N SER A 95 23.66 4.01 -18.34
CA SER A 95 23.89 4.11 -16.90
C SER A 95 22.62 4.52 -16.17
N SER A 96 22.55 4.10 -14.92
CA SER A 96 21.42 4.32 -14.02
C SER A 96 21.77 5.28 -12.90
N ALA A 97 20.76 5.96 -12.37
CA ALA A 97 20.82 6.77 -11.16
C ALA A 97 19.46 6.69 -10.44
N ASN A 98 19.45 6.80 -9.11
CA ASN A 98 18.23 6.76 -8.33
C ASN A 98 17.57 8.16 -8.29
N LEU A 99 16.24 8.22 -8.44
CA LEU A 99 15.46 9.44 -8.25
C LEU A 99 14.68 9.34 -6.94
N THR A 100 15.07 10.14 -5.96
CA THR A 100 14.31 10.28 -4.70
C THR A 100 13.14 11.25 -4.91
N LEU A 101 11.94 10.87 -4.46
CA LEU A 101 10.76 11.72 -4.37
C LEU A 101 9.97 11.30 -3.12
N PRO A 102 9.39 12.24 -2.34
CA PRO A 102 8.47 11.87 -1.26
C PRO A 102 7.25 11.10 -1.78
N THR A 103 6.69 10.23 -0.96
CA THR A 103 5.59 9.32 -1.37
C THR A 103 4.35 10.09 -1.84
N GLY A 104 3.76 9.67 -2.96
CA GLY A 104 2.51 10.23 -3.51
C GLY A 104 2.60 11.63 -4.16
N VAL A 105 3.78 12.28 -4.22
CA VAL A 105 3.88 13.66 -4.73
C VAL A 105 3.64 13.80 -6.24
N PRO A 106 2.82 14.78 -6.70
CA PRO A 106 2.65 15.03 -8.13
C PRO A 106 3.90 15.63 -8.79
N VAL A 107 4.42 14.97 -9.83
CA VAL A 107 5.53 15.52 -10.65
C VAL A 107 5.00 16.64 -11.56
N VAL A 108 5.45 17.87 -11.32
CA VAL A 108 5.05 19.08 -12.08
C VAL A 108 5.93 19.29 -13.31
N ARG A 109 7.20 18.94 -13.23
CA ARG A 109 8.16 19.03 -14.34
C ARG A 109 9.22 17.96 -14.24
N ALA A 110 9.52 17.25 -15.32
CA ALA A 110 10.76 16.51 -15.46
C ALA A 110 11.48 16.84 -16.78
N GLN A 111 12.77 17.16 -16.68
CA GLN A 111 13.58 17.65 -17.79
C GLN A 111 14.87 16.84 -17.88
N LEU A 112 14.87 15.86 -18.81
CA LEU A 112 16.06 15.06 -19.11
C LEU A 112 17.00 15.86 -20.02
N MET A 113 18.30 15.77 -19.76
CA MET A 113 19.40 16.34 -20.53
C MET A 113 20.50 15.29 -20.70
N TRP A 114 21.09 15.22 -21.89
CA TRP A 114 22.23 14.35 -22.18
C TRP A 114 23.21 15.01 -23.15
N ALA A 115 24.50 14.78 -22.96
CA ALA A 115 25.54 15.44 -23.74
C ALA A 115 26.81 14.59 -23.78
N CYS A 116 27.49 14.53 -24.93
CA CYS A 116 28.71 13.72 -25.10
C CYS A 116 29.72 14.34 -26.08
N SER A 117 30.99 13.96 -25.92
CA SER A 117 32.03 14.05 -26.94
C SER A 117 31.61 13.27 -28.18
N MET A 118 31.56 13.95 -29.32
CA MET A 118 31.31 13.31 -30.62
C MET A 118 32.59 13.14 -31.42
N GLN A 119 33.55 14.08 -31.36
CA GLN A 119 34.75 13.99 -32.17
C GLN A 119 35.99 14.26 -31.34
N VAL A 120 37.00 13.43 -31.55
CA VAL A 120 38.32 13.48 -30.92
C VAL A 120 39.39 13.70 -32.00
N ALA A 121 40.44 14.44 -31.66
CA ALA A 121 41.47 14.84 -32.62
C ALA A 121 42.31 13.64 -33.13
N GLY A 122 42.04 13.20 -34.36
CA GLY A 122 42.79 12.11 -35.02
C GLY A 122 41.96 10.85 -35.29
N MET A 123 40.78 10.74 -34.67
CA MET A 123 39.76 9.74 -34.99
C MET A 123 39.04 10.09 -36.31
N PRO A 124 38.46 9.09 -37.01
CA PRO A 124 37.40 9.32 -38.00
C PRO A 124 36.23 10.12 -37.40
N ASP A 125 35.48 10.86 -38.22
CA ASP A 125 34.28 11.55 -37.75
C ASP A 125 33.27 10.53 -37.15
N PRO A 126 32.59 10.86 -36.04
CA PRO A 126 31.52 10.03 -35.47
C PRO A 126 30.34 9.86 -36.43
N PRO A 127 29.43 8.90 -36.18
CA PRO A 127 28.16 8.77 -36.88
C PRO A 127 27.15 9.86 -36.46
N MET A 128 27.52 11.15 -36.56
CA MET A 128 26.61 12.30 -36.46
C MET A 128 25.74 12.46 -37.73
N SER A 129 25.10 11.37 -38.13
CA SER A 129 24.05 11.30 -39.14
C SER A 129 22.74 10.70 -38.58
N SER A 130 22.50 10.89 -37.26
CA SER A 130 21.42 10.33 -36.41
C SER A 130 21.72 8.91 -35.92
N PRO A 131 21.44 8.54 -34.63
CA PRO A 131 20.26 8.95 -33.84
C PRO A 131 20.29 10.34 -33.15
N ALA A 132 19.08 10.87 -32.90
CA ALA A 132 18.81 12.00 -32.01
C ALA A 132 18.13 11.58 -30.70
N ASN A 133 17.81 10.29 -30.56
CA ASN A 133 16.99 9.75 -29.48
C ASN A 133 17.84 8.89 -28.54
N VAL A 134 17.43 8.82 -27.28
CA VAL A 134 17.96 7.91 -26.26
C VAL A 134 16.86 6.96 -25.81
N THR A 135 17.20 5.88 -25.12
CA THR A 135 16.22 5.07 -24.39
C THR A 135 16.28 5.45 -22.91
N LEU A 136 15.13 5.83 -22.34
CA LEU A 136 14.92 6.03 -20.92
C LEU A 136 14.09 4.86 -20.39
N THR A 137 14.65 4.05 -19.50
CA THR A 137 13.89 3.03 -18.76
C THR A 137 13.51 3.59 -17.39
N LEU A 138 12.23 3.42 -17.04
CA LEU A 138 11.64 3.86 -15.78
C LEU A 138 11.83 2.80 -14.67
N PRO A 139 11.59 3.12 -13.39
CA PRO A 139 11.72 2.18 -12.27
C PRO A 139 10.86 0.91 -12.45
N ASN A 140 9.65 1.04 -12.99
CA ASN A 140 8.76 -0.07 -13.35
C ASN A 140 9.19 -0.88 -14.61
N GLY A 141 10.47 -0.81 -15.01
CA GLY A 141 11.03 -1.52 -16.16
C GLY A 141 10.61 -0.99 -17.55
N ALA A 142 9.67 -0.04 -17.66
CA ALA A 142 9.16 0.40 -18.96
C ALA A 142 10.21 1.20 -19.76
N SER A 143 10.67 0.64 -20.89
CA SER A 143 11.65 1.29 -21.78
C SER A 143 11.00 2.21 -22.83
N ASN A 144 11.33 3.50 -22.76
CA ASN A 144 10.76 4.56 -23.58
C ASN A 144 11.80 5.18 -24.52
N VAL A 145 11.44 5.42 -25.79
CA VAL A 145 12.31 6.13 -26.76
C VAL A 145 12.08 7.63 -26.67
N VAL A 146 13.07 8.35 -26.12
CA VAL A 146 12.98 9.79 -25.87
C VAL A 146 13.68 10.56 -27.00
N ALA A 147 12.93 11.40 -27.71
CA ALA A 147 13.46 12.29 -28.75
C ALA A 147 13.79 13.68 -28.19
N ALA A 148 14.91 14.27 -28.60
CA ALA A 148 15.30 15.61 -28.16
C ALA A 148 14.30 16.69 -28.61
N THR A 149 13.84 17.52 -27.67
CA THR A 149 13.02 18.72 -27.95
C THR A 149 13.86 19.97 -28.19
N GLY A 150 15.15 19.94 -27.81
CA GLY A 150 16.14 20.94 -28.19
C GLY A 150 17.57 20.36 -28.19
N GLU A 151 18.47 21.00 -28.95
CA GLU A 151 19.87 20.58 -29.07
C GLU A 151 20.83 21.75 -29.33
N VAL A 152 22.11 21.55 -28.99
CA VAL A 152 23.26 22.38 -29.36
C VAL A 152 24.38 21.45 -29.84
N THR A 153 24.77 21.54 -31.11
CA THR A 153 25.74 20.63 -31.77
C THR A 153 27.03 21.33 -32.25
N THR A 154 27.22 22.59 -31.86
CA THR A 154 28.34 23.46 -32.29
C THR A 154 29.45 23.61 -31.24
N LEU A 155 29.39 22.81 -30.17
CA LEU A 155 30.30 22.88 -29.03
C LEU A 155 31.68 22.33 -29.40
N THR A 156 32.72 23.00 -28.90
CA THR A 156 34.13 22.68 -29.14
C THR A 156 34.97 23.08 -27.93
N LEU A 157 36.04 22.34 -27.64
CA LEU A 157 37.03 22.61 -26.58
C LEU A 157 38.44 22.46 -27.18
N ALA A 158 39.44 23.14 -26.61
CA ALA A 158 40.84 23.28 -27.02
C ALA A 158 41.10 23.70 -28.49
N THR A 159 40.68 22.90 -29.46
CA THR A 159 40.80 23.14 -30.90
C THR A 159 39.51 22.75 -31.64
N SER A 160 39.37 23.12 -32.91
CA SER A 160 38.21 22.70 -33.72
C SER A 160 38.16 21.19 -34.05
N ALA A 161 39.10 20.39 -33.52
CA ALA A 161 39.16 18.94 -33.71
C ALA A 161 38.46 18.16 -32.58
N TYR A 162 38.11 18.80 -31.45
CA TYR A 162 37.25 18.24 -30.41
C TYR A 162 35.87 18.85 -30.51
N LYS A 163 34.82 18.02 -30.61
CA LYS A 163 33.42 18.47 -30.73
C LYS A 163 32.52 17.73 -29.75
N TYR A 164 31.47 18.42 -29.31
CA TYR A 164 30.47 17.92 -28.36
C TYR A 164 29.07 18.34 -28.82
N TYR A 165 28.06 17.67 -28.30
CA TYR A 165 26.68 18.16 -28.35
C TYR A 165 26.05 18.10 -26.97
N GLN A 166 24.97 18.85 -26.82
CA GLN A 166 24.01 18.72 -25.73
C GLN A 166 22.59 18.60 -26.32
N ARG A 167 21.76 17.77 -25.71
CA ARG A 167 20.34 17.55 -26.04
C ARG A 167 19.51 17.50 -24.77
N TRP A 168 18.22 17.78 -24.90
CA TRP A 168 17.28 17.66 -23.79
C TRP A 168 15.86 17.36 -24.29
N ALA A 169 15.05 16.76 -23.41
CA ALA A 169 13.66 16.41 -23.66
C ALA A 169 12.80 16.61 -22.41
N ASP A 170 11.56 17.05 -22.61
CA ASP A 170 10.53 17.07 -21.58
C ASP A 170 10.04 15.64 -21.38
N VAL A 171 10.23 15.10 -20.17
CA VAL A 171 9.87 13.71 -19.81
C VAL A 171 8.89 13.69 -18.64
N THR A 172 8.22 14.81 -18.37
CA THR A 172 7.32 14.99 -17.21
C THR A 172 6.29 13.85 -17.07
N SER A 173 5.65 13.44 -18.17
CA SER A 173 4.66 12.34 -18.14
C SER A 173 5.27 10.96 -17.91
N LEU A 174 6.54 10.75 -18.25
CA LEU A 174 7.23 9.48 -18.05
C LEU A 174 7.70 9.35 -16.60
N VAL A 175 8.20 10.43 -15.99
CA VAL A 175 8.60 10.45 -14.57
C VAL A 175 7.36 10.42 -13.66
N ALA A 176 6.26 11.09 -14.04
CA ALA A 176 4.98 10.96 -13.34
C ALA A 176 4.37 9.54 -13.42
N GLN A 177 4.77 8.72 -14.41
CA GLN A 177 4.40 7.31 -14.51
C GLN A 177 5.39 6.40 -13.77
N GLY A 178 6.68 6.77 -13.74
CA GLY A 178 7.75 5.97 -13.16
C GLY A 178 7.91 6.11 -11.66
N GLY A 179 7.49 7.24 -11.07
CA GLY A 179 7.63 7.50 -9.63
C GLY A 179 9.06 7.75 -9.18
N ALA A 180 9.32 7.54 -7.88
CA ALA A 180 10.66 7.42 -7.33
C ALA A 180 11.34 6.12 -7.80
N GLY A 181 12.66 6.01 -7.62
CA GLY A 181 13.43 4.81 -7.92
C GLY A 181 14.41 4.95 -9.09
N THR A 182 14.90 3.81 -9.59
CA THR A 182 16.03 3.79 -10.53
C THR A 182 15.64 4.10 -11.98
N TYR A 183 16.20 5.17 -12.53
CA TYR A 183 16.07 5.53 -13.95
C TYR A 183 17.34 5.18 -14.72
N THR A 184 17.21 4.59 -15.91
CA THR A 184 18.36 4.21 -16.76
C THR A 184 18.30 4.91 -18.11
N VAL A 185 19.38 5.60 -18.51
CA VAL A 185 19.49 6.24 -19.83
C VAL A 185 20.55 5.51 -20.66
N SER A 186 20.19 5.10 -21.88
CA SER A 186 21.02 4.28 -22.76
C SER A 186 20.96 4.70 -24.24
N LYS A 187 21.90 4.17 -25.04
CA LYS A 187 22.08 4.45 -26.48
C LYS A 187 22.45 5.90 -26.79
N VAL A 188 23.29 6.48 -25.93
CA VAL A 188 23.72 7.87 -26.06
C VAL A 188 24.94 7.94 -26.97
N VAL A 189 24.81 8.61 -28.13
CA VAL A 189 25.86 8.68 -29.16
C VAL A 189 27.12 9.37 -28.60
N GLY A 190 28.17 8.61 -28.31
CA GLY A 190 29.42 9.14 -27.75
C GLY A 190 30.66 8.71 -28.53
N THR A 191 31.82 9.23 -28.10
CA THR A 191 33.15 8.75 -28.49
C THR A 191 34.10 8.73 -27.29
N GLU A 192 34.69 7.57 -27.06
CA GLU A 192 35.79 7.28 -26.13
C GLU A 192 37.16 7.37 -26.85
N HIS A 193 38.27 7.35 -26.09
CA HIS A 193 39.61 7.35 -26.70
C HIS A 193 40.75 6.85 -25.78
N THR A 194 41.47 5.81 -26.19
CA THR A 194 42.43 5.09 -25.33
C THR A 194 43.86 5.67 -25.25
N THR A 195 44.27 6.56 -26.16
CA THR A 195 45.67 7.08 -26.22
C THR A 195 45.79 8.56 -25.85
N THR A 196 45.48 8.90 -24.59
CA THR A 196 45.62 10.24 -23.96
C THR A 196 44.74 11.36 -24.54
N SER A 197 43.42 11.25 -24.38
CA SER A 197 42.48 12.38 -24.54
C SER A 197 42.02 12.85 -23.16
N TYR A 198 42.42 14.05 -22.75
CA TYR A 198 41.97 14.73 -21.52
C TYR A 198 40.65 15.51 -21.73
N LEU A 199 39.90 15.15 -22.78
CA LEU A 199 38.85 15.97 -23.42
C LEU A 199 37.79 15.06 -24.08
N THR A 200 37.33 14.04 -23.35
CA THR A 200 36.24 13.14 -23.72
C THR A 200 35.38 12.80 -22.51
N GLY A 201 34.07 13.06 -22.61
CA GLY A 201 33.09 12.79 -21.56
C GLY A 201 31.68 12.73 -22.13
N CYS A 202 30.81 12.04 -21.39
CA CYS A 202 29.49 11.64 -21.85
C CYS A 202 28.63 11.34 -20.63
N GLY A 203 27.40 11.84 -20.58
CA GLY A 203 26.53 11.64 -19.42
C GLY A 203 25.14 12.24 -19.60
N TRP A 204 24.36 12.16 -18.53
CA TRP A 204 22.98 12.63 -18.48
C TRP A 204 22.60 13.17 -17.10
N THR A 205 21.59 14.03 -17.07
CA THR A 205 21.03 14.62 -15.86
C THR A 205 19.51 14.78 -16.04
N LEU A 206 18.76 14.43 -15.01
CA LEU A 206 17.32 14.57 -14.90
C LEU A 206 17.02 15.58 -13.79
N PHE A 207 16.41 16.71 -14.15
CA PHE A 207 15.87 17.67 -13.19
C PHE A 207 14.39 17.36 -12.98
N VAL A 208 13.93 17.22 -11.74
CA VAL A 208 12.52 16.96 -11.41
C VAL A 208 12.01 17.98 -10.41
N VAL A 209 10.89 18.63 -10.71
CA VAL A 209 10.14 19.48 -9.77
C VAL A 209 8.83 18.78 -9.46
N TYR A 210 8.61 18.52 -8.19
CA TYR A 210 7.37 17.93 -7.66
C TYR A 210 6.55 18.96 -6.88
N GLN A 211 5.30 18.64 -6.61
CA GLN A 211 4.43 19.38 -5.72
C GLN A 211 4.30 18.63 -4.39
N ASP A 212 4.52 19.33 -3.29
CA ASP A 212 4.40 18.82 -1.92
C ASP A 212 3.73 19.90 -1.07
N GLU A 213 2.77 19.52 -0.22
CA GLU A 213 2.01 20.46 0.61
C GLU A 213 2.72 20.88 1.89
N ASN A 214 3.69 20.09 2.36
CA ASN A 214 4.54 20.42 3.50
C ASN A 214 5.64 21.41 3.13
N GLU A 215 5.94 21.51 1.83
CA GLU A 215 7.00 22.34 1.31
C GLU A 215 6.64 23.82 1.08
N LEU A 216 7.67 24.66 1.03
CA LEU A 216 7.51 26.07 0.70
C LEU A 216 7.13 26.26 -0.77
N VAL A 217 6.46 27.39 -1.07
CA VAL A 217 6.27 27.82 -2.46
C VAL A 217 7.56 28.44 -2.99
N ARG A 218 8.11 27.85 -4.04
CA ARG A 218 9.36 28.26 -4.69
C ARG A 218 9.14 28.59 -6.16
N ASN A 219 9.97 29.49 -6.69
CA ASN A 219 10.05 29.81 -8.10
C ASN A 219 11.22 29.07 -8.75
N PHE A 220 10.90 28.18 -9.67
CA PHE A 220 11.81 27.27 -10.33
C PHE A 220 12.12 27.72 -11.75
N ASN A 221 13.37 27.57 -12.17
CA ASN A 221 13.84 27.92 -13.50
C ASN A 221 14.94 26.94 -13.95
N ILE A 222 14.86 26.44 -15.18
CA ILE A 222 15.87 25.54 -15.77
C ILE A 222 16.40 26.16 -17.06
N TRP A 223 17.71 26.34 -17.18
CA TRP A 223 18.40 26.87 -18.37
C TRP A 223 19.36 25.84 -18.95
N MET A 224 19.20 25.52 -20.24
CA MET A 224 20.17 24.74 -21.01
C MET A 224 21.23 25.71 -21.54
N THR A 225 22.39 25.76 -20.89
CA THR A 225 23.38 26.83 -21.06
C THR A 225 24.43 26.51 -22.11
N ALA A 226 24.80 25.23 -22.29
CA ALA A 226 25.74 24.75 -23.31
C ALA A 226 27.00 25.64 -23.46
N THR A 227 27.58 26.08 -22.34
CA THR A 227 28.58 27.16 -22.31
C THR A 227 30.00 26.60 -22.12
N PRO A 228 30.85 26.62 -23.17
CA PRO A 228 32.23 26.20 -23.05
C PRO A 228 33.07 27.20 -22.26
N VAL A 229 33.96 26.67 -21.44
CA VAL A 229 35.06 27.36 -20.77
C VAL A 229 36.35 26.81 -21.37
N ARG A 230 37.31 27.68 -21.67
CA ARG A 230 38.54 27.26 -22.35
C ARG A 230 39.77 27.92 -21.77
N PHE A 231 40.73 27.11 -21.37
CA PHE A 231 42.06 27.52 -21.01
C PHE A 231 42.83 28.01 -22.24
N THR A 232 43.21 29.28 -22.25
CA THR A 232 43.97 29.89 -23.36
C THR A 232 45.46 30.12 -23.05
N GLY A 233 45.92 29.56 -21.93
CA GLY A 233 47.30 29.64 -21.45
C GLY A 233 47.47 30.52 -20.20
N PRO A 234 48.66 30.46 -19.56
CA PRO A 234 48.89 31.06 -18.25
C PRO A 234 48.94 32.60 -18.29
N GLY A 235 48.29 33.24 -17.31
CA GLY A 235 48.49 34.67 -17.00
C GLY A 235 47.24 35.47 -16.63
N CYS A 236 46.04 35.00 -16.97
CA CYS A 236 44.75 35.58 -16.55
C CYS A 236 43.65 34.49 -16.54
N PRO A 237 42.71 34.53 -15.58
CA PRO A 237 41.52 33.68 -15.59
C PRO A 237 40.73 33.80 -16.90
N CYS A 238 40.44 32.66 -17.52
CA CYS A 238 39.60 32.56 -18.70
C CYS A 238 38.14 32.48 -18.25
N ASN A 239 37.42 33.61 -18.36
CA ASN A 239 36.05 33.74 -17.87
C ASN A 239 35.03 33.59 -19.01
N SER A 240 34.07 32.68 -18.86
CA SER A 240 32.80 32.67 -19.61
C SER A 240 31.68 33.21 -18.72
N GLU A 241 30.75 34.00 -19.26
CA GLU A 241 29.62 34.55 -18.50
C GLU A 241 28.28 34.15 -19.13
N VAL A 242 27.44 33.46 -18.36
CA VAL A 242 26.04 33.19 -18.68
C VAL A 242 25.18 34.24 -17.99
N SER A 243 24.30 34.90 -18.73
CA SER A 243 23.29 35.80 -18.13
C SER A 243 21.98 35.05 -18.01
N VAL A 244 21.52 34.81 -16.78
CA VAL A 244 20.27 34.10 -16.48
C VAL A 244 19.19 35.11 -16.06
N SER A 245 17.96 34.85 -16.47
CA SER A 245 16.80 35.71 -16.23
C SER A 245 15.52 34.89 -16.33
N GLY A 246 14.49 35.28 -15.58
CA GLY A 246 13.22 34.55 -15.49
C GLY A 246 12.86 34.19 -14.05
N PHE A 247 13.89 33.93 -13.23
CA PHE A 247 13.72 33.76 -11.79
C PHE A 247 13.24 35.03 -11.12
N CYS A 248 12.77 34.92 -9.88
CA CYS A 248 12.43 36.07 -9.08
C CYS A 248 12.60 35.81 -7.59
N THR A 249 13.26 36.74 -6.92
CA THR A 249 13.43 36.75 -5.46
C THR A 249 12.31 37.53 -4.77
N PRO A 250 11.95 37.19 -3.52
CA PRO A 250 10.87 37.87 -2.80
C PRO A 250 11.18 39.35 -2.56
N ALA A 251 10.13 40.16 -2.39
CA ALA A 251 10.25 41.58 -2.12
C ALA A 251 10.73 41.86 -0.69
N ALA A 252 11.51 42.94 -0.53
CA ALA A 252 12.07 43.36 0.75
C ALA A 252 10.97 43.62 1.80
N PRO A 253 11.21 43.33 3.10
CA PRO A 253 12.50 42.99 3.71
C PRO A 253 12.70 41.48 3.97
N SER A 254 12.04 40.59 3.23
CA SER A 254 12.18 39.14 3.46
C SER A 254 13.57 38.61 3.08
N PRO A 255 14.04 37.51 3.70
CA PRO A 255 15.25 36.83 3.23
C PRO A 255 15.09 36.36 1.78
N VAL A 256 16.22 36.11 1.12
CA VAL A 256 16.27 35.44 -0.19
C VAL A 256 17.01 34.13 0.02
N THR A 257 16.30 33.03 -0.18
CA THR A 257 16.71 31.66 0.12
C THR A 257 16.41 30.76 -1.10
N GLY A 258 17.17 29.69 -1.27
CA GLY A 258 17.03 28.73 -2.38
C GLY A 258 18.36 28.10 -2.82
N ARG A 259 18.27 27.13 -3.74
CA ARG A 259 19.42 26.37 -4.29
C ARG A 259 19.69 26.69 -5.76
N LEU A 260 20.93 26.53 -6.17
CA LEU A 260 21.40 26.60 -7.55
C LEU A 260 21.97 25.23 -7.95
N PHE A 261 21.31 24.58 -8.89
CA PHE A 261 21.76 23.32 -9.45
C PHE A 261 22.60 23.57 -10.71
N VAL A 262 23.69 22.85 -10.88
CA VAL A 262 24.59 22.98 -12.03
C VAL A 262 25.04 21.60 -12.47
N THR A 263 25.14 21.41 -13.79
CA THR A 263 25.79 20.25 -14.39
C THR A 263 26.78 20.69 -15.46
N ALA A 264 27.87 19.95 -15.57
CA ALA A 264 28.91 20.14 -16.58
C ALA A 264 29.34 18.80 -17.18
N MET A 265 29.94 18.85 -18.36
CA MET A 265 30.81 17.79 -18.89
C MET A 265 32.25 18.30 -18.89
N GLU A 266 33.20 17.38 -18.85
CA GLU A 266 34.64 17.69 -18.89
C GLU A 266 35.15 18.55 -17.73
N GLY A 267 34.57 18.43 -16.54
CA GLY A 267 35.19 18.95 -15.32
C GLY A 267 36.20 17.96 -14.76
N ASP A 268 37.49 18.29 -14.83
CA ASP A 268 38.59 17.37 -14.49
C ASP A 268 39.07 17.55 -13.05
N ALA A 269 38.89 16.51 -12.21
CA ALA A 269 39.36 16.52 -10.81
C ALA A 269 40.85 16.91 -10.63
N ARG A 270 41.68 16.65 -11.65
CA ARG A 270 43.12 16.94 -11.65
C ARG A 270 43.44 18.42 -11.79
N PHE A 271 42.66 19.16 -12.57
CA PHE A 271 42.92 20.57 -12.79
C PHE A 271 42.27 21.39 -11.67
N VAL A 272 42.79 22.59 -11.46
CA VAL A 272 42.43 23.46 -10.33
C VAL A 272 42.40 24.90 -10.80
N ASP A 273 41.85 25.78 -9.95
CA ASP A 273 41.37 27.15 -10.24
C ASP A 273 40.00 27.20 -10.95
N ASP A 274 39.37 26.05 -11.22
CA ASP A 274 38.04 25.97 -11.82
C ASP A 274 36.97 26.39 -10.81
N SER A 275 36.15 27.37 -11.18
CA SER A 275 35.22 27.99 -10.24
C SER A 275 33.90 28.47 -10.87
N LEU A 276 32.82 28.19 -10.14
CA LEU A 276 31.49 28.75 -10.32
C LEU A 276 31.37 30.04 -9.51
N GLN A 277 30.91 31.12 -10.13
CA GLN A 277 30.73 32.41 -9.47
C GLN A 277 29.41 33.07 -9.87
N ILE A 278 28.81 33.86 -8.97
CA ILE A 278 27.58 34.60 -9.20
C ILE A 278 27.81 36.10 -8.99
N GLN A 279 27.21 36.95 -9.82
CA GLN A 279 27.39 38.39 -9.75
C GLN A 279 26.86 38.96 -8.43
N SER A 280 27.71 39.72 -7.72
CA SER A 280 27.33 40.39 -6.48
C SER A 280 26.15 41.33 -6.72
N PRO A 281 25.04 41.19 -5.96
CA PRO A 281 23.83 41.98 -6.17
C PRO A 281 24.00 43.42 -5.66
N SER A 282 25.03 43.68 -4.86
CA SER A 282 25.36 45.00 -4.32
C SER A 282 26.44 45.75 -5.13
N THR A 283 27.27 45.04 -5.93
CA THR A 283 28.32 45.66 -6.77
C THR A 283 28.40 44.98 -8.15
N VAL A 284 27.75 45.59 -9.15
CA VAL A 284 27.80 45.11 -10.55
C VAL A 284 29.24 44.98 -11.04
N GLY A 285 29.59 43.78 -11.53
CA GLY A 285 30.93 43.46 -12.02
C GLY A 285 31.87 42.81 -10.99
N GLN A 286 31.52 42.81 -9.70
CA GLN A 286 32.09 41.86 -8.73
C GLN A 286 31.32 40.54 -8.79
N PHE A 287 32.02 39.45 -8.47
CA PHE A 287 31.48 38.09 -8.46
C PHE A 287 31.86 37.42 -7.15
N ILE A 288 30.92 36.68 -6.58
CA ILE A 288 31.05 35.88 -5.37
C ILE A 288 31.34 34.45 -5.84
N THR A 289 32.42 33.84 -5.36
CA THR A 289 32.75 32.45 -5.70
C THR A 289 31.92 31.51 -4.84
N LEU A 290 31.31 30.52 -5.48
CA LEU A 290 30.47 29.53 -4.84
C LEU A 290 31.29 28.28 -4.46
N LYS A 291 30.79 27.53 -3.48
CA LYS A 291 31.23 26.19 -3.05
C LYS A 291 29.98 25.35 -2.75
N GLY A 292 30.04 24.05 -3.02
CA GLY A 292 29.04 23.08 -2.56
C GLY A 292 29.52 22.37 -1.29
N PRO A 293 28.71 21.47 -0.70
CA PRO A 293 29.18 20.54 0.33
C PRO A 293 30.32 19.64 -0.16
N ASN A 294 30.26 19.15 -1.41
CA ASN A 294 31.33 18.36 -2.02
C ASN A 294 32.24 19.17 -3.00
N ASN A 295 31.81 20.34 -3.49
CA ASN A 295 32.55 21.10 -4.51
C ASN A 295 33.42 22.23 -3.93
N ALA A 296 34.73 22.17 -4.14
CA ALA A 296 35.68 23.17 -3.65
C ALA A 296 35.61 24.49 -4.45
N ALA A 297 35.71 25.63 -3.76
CA ALA A 297 35.70 26.96 -4.40
C ALA A 297 36.86 27.21 -5.40
N SER A 298 37.91 26.40 -5.35
CA SER A 298 39.09 26.45 -6.23
C SER A 298 39.27 25.21 -7.10
N ASN A 299 38.28 24.31 -7.11
CA ASN A 299 38.17 23.16 -8.01
C ASN A 299 36.71 22.69 -7.95
N PHE A 300 35.83 23.42 -8.63
CA PHE A 300 34.38 23.29 -8.47
C PHE A 300 33.79 22.16 -9.32
N PHE A 301 34.33 21.94 -10.51
CA PHE A 301 33.93 20.87 -11.44
C PHE A 301 35.06 19.84 -11.46
N ALA A 302 34.77 18.63 -11.04
CA ALA A 302 35.78 17.62 -10.69
C ALA A 302 35.30 16.18 -10.97
N SER A 303 34.40 16.03 -11.95
CA SER A 303 33.73 14.76 -12.28
C SER A 303 33.00 14.16 -11.06
N GLN A 304 32.32 15.00 -10.30
CA GLN A 304 31.55 14.60 -9.13
C GLN A 304 30.05 14.65 -9.43
N ILE A 305 29.37 13.53 -9.17
CA ILE A 305 27.92 13.40 -9.26
C ILE A 305 27.39 13.48 -7.83
N ASN A 306 26.69 14.56 -7.55
CA ASN A 306 26.09 14.86 -6.27
C ASN A 306 24.57 14.93 -6.38
N ASP A 307 23.91 14.72 -5.25
CA ASP A 307 22.47 14.85 -5.02
C ASP A 307 21.96 16.32 -5.04
N GLU A 308 20.68 16.50 -4.70
CA GLU A 308 19.99 17.79 -4.58
C GLU A 308 20.49 18.72 -3.48
N ASP A 309 21.30 18.24 -2.53
CA ASP A 309 21.94 19.06 -1.52
C ASP A 309 23.43 19.29 -1.79
N GLY A 310 24.01 18.56 -2.74
CA GLY A 310 25.39 18.69 -3.17
C GLY A 310 26.35 17.79 -2.38
N VAL A 311 25.84 16.72 -1.77
CA VAL A 311 26.59 15.60 -1.19
C VAL A 311 26.79 14.52 -2.27
N LEU A 312 27.81 13.67 -2.12
CA LEU A 312 28.20 12.71 -3.18
C LEU A 312 27.16 11.59 -3.32
N ASP A 313 26.44 11.56 -4.44
CA ASP A 313 25.51 10.45 -4.76
C ASP A 313 26.31 9.21 -5.14
N THR A 314 26.07 8.11 -4.43
CA THR A 314 26.71 6.81 -4.69
C THR A 314 25.75 5.71 -5.17
N SER A 315 24.47 6.04 -5.37
CA SER A 315 23.40 5.10 -5.77
C SER A 315 23.46 4.67 -7.24
N GLY A 316 23.97 5.54 -8.13
CA GLY A 316 24.04 5.27 -9.56
C GLY A 316 25.02 4.15 -9.96
N THR A 317 24.96 3.70 -11.21
CA THR A 317 25.92 2.71 -11.75
C THR A 317 27.37 3.17 -11.58
N PHE A 318 28.23 2.31 -11.04
CA PHE A 318 29.60 2.63 -10.59
C PHE A 318 29.69 3.73 -9.51
N GLY A 319 28.60 3.98 -8.78
CA GLY A 319 28.47 5.08 -7.83
C GLY A 319 29.43 5.05 -6.63
N THR A 320 30.09 3.93 -6.34
CA THR A 320 31.16 3.83 -5.33
C THR A 320 32.56 4.17 -5.86
N SER A 321 32.73 4.36 -7.18
CA SER A 321 34.02 4.62 -7.84
C SER A 321 34.13 6.10 -8.25
N ASN A 322 34.48 6.98 -7.31
CA ASN A 322 34.53 8.43 -7.54
C ASN A 322 35.89 9.07 -7.24
N HIS A 323 36.15 10.21 -7.87
CA HIS A 323 37.13 11.17 -7.38
C HIS A 323 36.60 11.96 -6.18
N SER A 324 37.49 12.35 -5.27
CA SER A 324 37.14 13.20 -4.11
C SER A 324 38.04 14.43 -4.04
N VAL A 325 37.46 15.58 -3.71
CA VAL A 325 38.17 16.87 -3.67
C VAL A 325 38.26 17.40 -2.25
N ASN A 326 39.46 17.83 -1.84
CA ASN A 326 39.62 18.53 -0.56
C ASN A 326 39.05 19.97 -0.64
N LEU A 327 37.89 20.18 -0.03
CA LEU A 327 37.13 21.45 -0.02
C LEU A 327 37.94 22.72 0.33
N SER A 328 38.99 22.58 1.14
CA SER A 328 39.83 23.70 1.58
C SER A 328 40.99 24.04 0.63
N THR A 329 41.36 23.13 -0.29
CA THR A 329 42.55 23.26 -1.14
C THR A 329 42.31 23.02 -2.63
N GLY A 330 41.17 22.43 -3.00
CA GLY A 330 40.88 21.98 -4.36
C GLY A 330 41.68 20.76 -4.82
N ALA A 331 42.53 20.18 -3.97
CA ALA A 331 43.34 19.02 -4.32
C ALA A 331 42.50 17.75 -4.35
N ALA A 332 42.50 17.05 -5.49
CA ALA A 332 41.78 15.78 -5.65
C ALA A 332 42.59 14.55 -5.18
N THR A 333 41.86 13.53 -4.77
CA THR A 333 42.32 12.14 -4.60
C THR A 333 41.73 11.30 -5.72
N PHE A 334 42.60 10.63 -6.48
CA PHE A 334 42.20 9.88 -7.67
C PHE A 334 41.93 8.41 -7.35
N VAL A 335 40.83 7.89 -7.87
CA VAL A 335 40.47 6.47 -7.89
C VAL A 335 40.66 5.97 -9.33
N THR A 336 41.21 4.77 -9.48
CA THR A 336 41.53 4.22 -10.81
C THR A 336 40.26 3.70 -11.49
N GLY A 337 39.92 4.22 -12.67
CA GLY A 337 38.68 3.87 -13.36
C GLY A 337 37.43 4.41 -12.67
N ALA A 338 37.52 5.61 -12.08
CA ALA A 338 36.39 6.32 -11.51
C ALA A 338 35.37 6.76 -12.58
N ARG A 339 34.15 7.07 -12.14
CA ARG A 339 33.19 7.89 -12.91
C ARG A 339 33.87 9.19 -13.33
N GLN A 340 33.83 9.52 -14.62
CA GLN A 340 34.63 10.61 -15.21
C GLN A 340 33.83 11.39 -16.27
N GLY A 341 34.15 12.67 -16.46
CA GLY A 341 33.67 13.50 -17.56
C GLY A 341 32.27 14.08 -17.38
N TRP A 342 31.69 14.00 -16.18
CA TRP A 342 30.36 14.52 -15.86
C TRP A 342 30.27 15.02 -14.41
N ASP A 343 29.69 16.21 -14.24
CA ASP A 343 29.42 16.83 -12.94
C ASP A 343 27.92 17.10 -12.78
N ILE A 344 27.40 16.88 -11.57
CA ILE A 344 26.06 17.23 -11.11
C ILE A 344 26.19 17.75 -9.68
N THR A 345 25.63 18.91 -9.35
CA THR A 345 25.59 19.40 -7.96
C THR A 345 24.54 20.46 -7.71
N ALA A 346 24.10 20.56 -6.46
CA ALA A 346 23.43 21.73 -5.90
C ALA A 346 24.38 22.62 -5.07
N VAL A 347 24.02 23.89 -4.91
CA VAL A 347 24.67 24.85 -4.02
C VAL A 347 23.62 25.76 -3.35
N PRO A 348 23.61 25.90 -2.01
CA PRO A 348 22.75 26.86 -1.32
C PRO A 348 23.16 28.30 -1.64
N LEU A 349 22.21 29.13 -2.10
CA LEU A 349 22.43 30.55 -2.40
C LEU A 349 22.45 31.43 -1.13
N ASN A 350 21.96 30.90 -0.01
CA ASN A 350 21.84 31.59 1.28
C ASN A 350 22.79 31.08 2.38
N ASP A 351 23.87 30.38 2.04
CA ASP A 351 24.94 30.01 2.98
C ASP A 351 25.49 31.28 3.70
N GLY A 352 25.60 31.20 5.04
CA GLY A 352 25.99 32.32 5.90
C GLY A 352 27.41 32.86 5.69
N THR A 353 28.27 32.15 4.95
CA THR A 353 29.59 32.64 4.50
C THR A 353 29.47 33.68 3.40
N TYR A 354 28.36 33.71 2.65
CA TYR A 354 28.08 34.73 1.64
C TYR A 354 27.43 35.96 2.29
N ASN A 355 28.23 36.91 2.79
CA ASN A 355 27.73 38.17 3.36
C ASN A 355 27.88 39.33 2.34
N PRO A 356 26.80 40.05 1.93
CA PRO A 356 25.45 40.10 2.49
C PRO A 356 24.39 39.29 1.71
N GLY A 357 24.75 38.11 1.20
CA GLY A 357 23.93 37.25 0.34
C GLY A 357 24.35 37.33 -1.14
N VAL A 358 24.06 36.28 -1.90
CA VAL A 358 24.41 36.20 -3.34
C VAL A 358 23.34 36.75 -4.28
N LEU A 359 22.10 36.92 -3.79
CA LEU A 359 20.98 37.57 -4.47
C LEU A 359 20.38 38.66 -3.55
N SER A 360 19.74 39.67 -4.14
CA SER A 360 18.98 40.70 -3.42
C SER A 360 17.49 40.59 -3.67
N ASN A 361 16.67 41.14 -2.77
CA ASN A 361 15.22 41.22 -2.95
C ASN A 361 14.82 41.88 -4.28
N SER A 362 13.72 41.40 -4.85
CA SER A 362 13.17 41.87 -6.13
C SER A 362 14.15 41.83 -7.31
N GLN A 363 15.16 40.95 -7.25
CA GLN A 363 16.03 40.60 -8.36
C GLN A 363 15.38 39.52 -9.24
N ASN A 364 15.55 39.63 -10.56
CA ASN A 364 15.00 38.69 -11.55
C ASN A 364 15.99 38.36 -12.70
N THR A 365 17.24 38.78 -12.55
CA THR A 365 18.34 38.48 -13.45
C THR A 365 19.65 38.53 -12.70
N THR A 366 20.59 37.68 -13.08
CA THR A 366 21.97 37.69 -12.59
C THR A 366 22.92 37.20 -13.67
N LYS A 367 24.22 37.31 -13.41
CA LYS A 367 25.26 36.67 -14.22
C LYS A 367 25.93 35.58 -13.42
N ILE A 368 26.02 34.41 -14.02
CA ILE A 368 26.91 33.34 -13.58
C ILE A 368 28.19 33.48 -14.39
N ARG A 369 29.33 33.42 -13.72
CA ARG A 369 30.65 33.39 -14.33
C ARG A 369 31.27 32.04 -14.03
N LEU A 370 31.82 31.46 -15.08
CA LEU A 370 32.55 30.20 -15.09
C LEU A 370 34.00 30.55 -15.43
N THR A 371 34.95 30.01 -14.68
CA THR A 371 36.35 30.41 -14.76
C THR A 371 37.24 29.18 -14.76
N THR A 372 38.24 29.17 -15.65
CA THR A 372 39.43 28.29 -15.57
C THR A 372 40.71 29.11 -15.40
N ALA A 373 41.62 28.61 -14.58
CA ALA A 373 43.04 28.98 -14.42
C ALA A 373 43.47 30.45 -14.31
N GLY A 374 43.98 30.82 -13.13
CA GLY A 374 44.95 31.91 -13.00
C GLY A 374 46.42 31.44 -13.15
N GLY A 375 46.66 30.14 -12.96
CA GLY A 375 47.98 29.51 -12.84
C GLY A 375 48.65 29.03 -14.13
N ALA A 376 49.39 27.91 -14.02
CA ALA A 376 50.24 27.32 -15.07
C ALA A 376 49.60 26.15 -15.84
N GLN A 377 48.47 25.66 -15.34
CA GLN A 377 47.61 24.60 -15.89
C GLN A 377 46.16 25.08 -15.71
N GLY A 378 45.22 24.51 -16.46
CA GLY A 378 43.80 24.88 -16.42
C GLY A 378 42.96 23.93 -17.26
N ASP A 379 41.70 23.81 -16.86
CA ASP A 379 40.73 22.91 -17.46
C ASP A 379 39.94 23.50 -18.63
N ASP A 380 39.34 22.63 -19.45
CA ASP A 380 38.54 22.93 -20.64
C ASP A 380 37.18 22.21 -20.52
N TYR A 381 36.23 22.81 -19.78
CA TYR A 381 34.94 22.20 -19.46
C TYR A 381 33.74 22.86 -20.17
N ILE A 382 32.57 22.21 -20.19
CA ILE A 382 31.31 22.79 -20.68
C ILE A 382 30.23 22.67 -19.61
N VAL A 383 29.76 23.81 -19.08
CA VAL A 383 28.54 23.81 -18.25
C VAL A 383 27.33 23.63 -19.17
N THR A 384 26.65 22.50 -19.00
CA THR A 384 25.57 22.03 -19.86
C THR A 384 24.25 22.68 -19.44
N ALA A 385 23.94 22.67 -18.14
CA ALA A 385 22.73 23.28 -17.62
C ALA A 385 22.94 23.94 -16.25
N VAL A 386 22.05 24.88 -15.96
CA VAL A 386 21.87 25.50 -14.64
C VAL A 386 20.39 25.50 -14.33
N ALA A 387 20.00 25.12 -13.12
CA ALA A 387 18.66 25.37 -12.60
C ALA A 387 18.73 26.15 -11.28
N MET A 388 17.63 26.78 -10.91
CA MET A 388 17.53 27.58 -9.69
C MET A 388 16.12 27.45 -9.12
N GLU A 389 16.05 27.22 -7.82
CA GLU A 389 14.84 27.40 -7.01
C GLU A 389 15.05 28.59 -6.06
N VAL A 390 14.00 29.38 -5.82
CA VAL A 390 14.03 30.53 -4.90
C VAL A 390 12.70 30.60 -4.16
N ASP A 391 12.74 30.67 -2.83
CA ASP A 391 11.52 30.76 -2.02
C ASP A 391 10.76 32.06 -2.31
N VAL A 392 9.44 31.96 -2.55
CA VAL A 392 8.58 33.12 -2.83
C VAL A 392 7.52 33.32 -1.74
N LYS A 393 6.92 34.51 -1.73
CA LYS A 393 5.79 34.78 -0.84
C LYS A 393 4.50 34.24 -1.45
N ALA A 394 3.91 33.27 -0.77
CA ALA A 394 2.60 32.72 -1.08
C ALA A 394 1.67 32.80 0.16
N PRO A 395 0.35 32.56 0.00
CA PRO A 395 -0.49 32.13 1.10
C PRO A 395 -0.02 30.76 1.59
N ALA A 396 -0.31 30.44 2.84
CA ALA A 396 -0.14 29.11 3.40
C ALA A 396 -1.46 28.81 4.10
N ILE A 397 -2.25 27.90 3.53
CA ILE A 397 -3.60 27.64 4.02
C ILE A 397 -3.53 26.44 4.96
N THR A 398 -3.85 26.68 6.22
CA THR A 398 -3.96 25.66 7.26
C THR A 398 -5.44 25.40 7.53
N ILE A 399 -5.80 24.14 7.75
CA ILE A 399 -7.16 23.74 8.10
C ILE A 399 -7.15 22.96 9.40
N SER A 400 -8.00 23.37 10.36
CA SER A 400 -8.39 22.49 11.47
C SER A 400 -9.79 21.96 11.23
N HIS A 401 -9.97 20.66 11.44
CA HIS A 401 -11.20 19.94 11.21
C HIS A 401 -11.67 19.29 12.52
N VAL A 402 -12.94 19.44 12.87
CA VAL A 402 -13.54 18.81 14.06
C VAL A 402 -14.99 18.40 13.82
N ALA A 403 -15.41 17.28 14.40
CA ALA A 403 -16.82 16.90 14.52
C ALA A 403 -17.44 17.50 15.79
N ASN A 404 -18.75 17.76 15.77
CA ASN A 404 -19.51 18.14 16.97
C ASN A 404 -19.75 16.99 17.96
N ARG A 405 -19.31 15.77 17.62
CA ARG A 405 -19.62 14.50 18.29
C ARG A 405 -18.36 13.64 18.46
N GLN A 406 -18.43 12.71 19.40
CA GLN A 406 -17.36 11.76 19.76
C GLN A 406 -17.84 10.31 19.65
N GLY A 407 -19.02 10.14 19.06
CA GLY A 407 -19.74 8.89 18.91
C GLY A 407 -21.04 9.16 18.16
N THR A 408 -21.50 8.22 17.34
CA THR A 408 -22.68 8.35 16.48
C THR A 408 -23.47 7.04 16.39
N PHE A 409 -24.55 7.02 15.63
CA PHE A 409 -25.37 5.83 15.32
C PHE A 409 -26.17 6.09 14.03
N ILE A 410 -26.70 5.03 13.42
CA ILE A 410 -27.48 5.13 12.17
C ILE A 410 -28.65 6.09 12.35
N GLY A 411 -28.77 7.08 11.46
CA GLY A 411 -29.81 8.12 11.47
C GLY A 411 -29.43 9.42 12.22
N ASP A 412 -28.25 9.49 12.86
CA ASP A 412 -27.82 10.68 13.59
C ASP A 412 -27.15 11.75 12.69
N GLU A 413 -27.22 13.03 13.10
CA GLU A 413 -26.70 14.18 12.33
C GLU A 413 -25.31 14.65 12.78
N ILE A 414 -24.25 14.32 12.04
CA ILE A 414 -22.90 14.85 12.32
C ILE A 414 -22.79 16.26 11.73
N THR A 415 -22.23 17.19 12.51
CA THR A 415 -21.85 18.53 12.03
C THR A 415 -20.34 18.68 12.10
N TYR A 416 -19.70 18.68 10.94
CA TYR A 416 -18.28 19.00 10.81
C TYR A 416 -18.08 20.51 10.82
N THR A 417 -17.05 20.97 11.53
CA THR A 417 -16.57 22.35 11.50
C THR A 417 -15.16 22.36 10.93
N VAL A 418 -14.99 23.06 9.81
CA VAL A 418 -13.74 23.23 9.09
C VAL A 418 -13.33 24.70 9.20
N THR A 419 -12.29 24.98 9.98
CA THR A 419 -11.74 26.33 10.15
C THR A 419 -10.55 26.49 9.21
N VAL A 420 -10.71 27.34 8.19
CA VAL A 420 -9.71 27.60 7.16
C VAL A 420 -8.99 28.90 7.48
N ARG A 421 -7.66 28.86 7.59
CA ARG A 421 -6.82 30.00 7.97
C ARG A 421 -5.68 30.21 6.97
N ASN A 422 -5.28 31.45 6.75
CA ASN A 422 -4.11 31.79 5.93
C ASN A 422 -2.98 32.35 6.80
N ASP A 423 -1.97 31.51 7.07
CA ASP A 423 -0.77 31.86 7.84
C ASP A 423 0.42 32.27 6.97
N GLY A 424 0.24 32.30 5.66
CA GLY A 424 1.28 32.71 4.71
C GLY A 424 1.52 34.21 4.64
N PHE A 425 2.37 34.59 3.70
CA PHE A 425 2.89 35.95 3.56
C PHE A 425 2.10 36.84 2.60
N THR A 426 1.15 36.27 1.85
CA THR A 426 0.24 37.01 0.94
C THR A 426 -1.21 36.60 1.13
N THR A 427 -2.11 37.53 0.79
CA THR A 427 -3.54 37.23 0.64
C THR A 427 -3.74 36.12 -0.40
N ALA A 428 -4.48 35.09 -0.04
CA ALA A 428 -5.14 34.22 -0.99
C ALA A 428 -6.23 35.01 -1.71
N ASP A 429 -6.09 35.19 -3.03
CA ASP A 429 -7.04 35.97 -3.82
C ASP A 429 -8.42 35.30 -3.88
N GLU A 430 -8.47 33.97 -3.79
CA GLU A 430 -9.70 33.18 -3.61
C GLU A 430 -9.33 31.82 -2.97
N VAL A 431 -10.14 31.33 -2.03
CA VAL A 431 -10.02 29.99 -1.41
C VAL A 431 -11.29 29.18 -1.67
N TYR A 432 -11.15 27.88 -1.87
CA TYR A 432 -12.24 26.92 -2.05
C TYR A 432 -12.04 25.74 -1.10
N LEU A 433 -13.10 25.36 -0.39
CA LEU A 433 -13.17 24.13 0.39
C LEU A 433 -13.80 23.01 -0.43
N CYS A 434 -13.27 21.80 -0.30
CA CYS A 434 -13.84 20.57 -0.80
C CYS A 434 -14.03 19.57 0.33
N PHE A 435 -15.04 18.71 0.18
CA PHE A 435 -15.43 17.74 1.20
C PHE A 435 -16.15 16.59 0.50
N ALA A 436 -15.59 15.38 0.57
CA ALA A 436 -16.22 14.17 0.05
C ALA A 436 -17.32 13.67 1.01
N ASP A 437 -18.26 12.86 0.53
CA ASP A 437 -19.17 12.16 1.45
C ASP A 437 -18.34 11.08 2.15
N PRO A 438 -18.40 10.95 3.49
CA PRO A 438 -17.98 9.73 4.17
C PRO A 438 -18.70 8.52 3.55
N PRO A 439 -18.06 7.33 3.45
CA PRO A 439 -18.68 6.16 2.83
C PRO A 439 -20.03 5.74 3.43
N ASN A 440 -20.26 6.08 4.71
CA ASN A 440 -21.40 5.72 5.54
C ASN A 440 -22.19 6.94 6.09
N ALA A 441 -22.02 8.13 5.49
CA ALA A 441 -22.84 9.29 5.83
C ALA A 441 -23.10 10.23 4.64
N ALA A 442 -24.37 10.54 4.39
CA ALA A 442 -24.80 11.38 3.28
C ALA A 442 -24.86 12.87 3.67
N PHE A 443 -24.37 13.76 2.79
CA PHE A 443 -24.48 15.21 2.97
C PHE A 443 -25.95 15.69 2.96
N ASN A 444 -26.40 16.32 4.04
CA ASN A 444 -27.80 16.70 4.23
C ASN A 444 -28.17 18.11 3.69
N GLY A 445 -27.23 18.81 3.07
CA GLY A 445 -27.45 20.13 2.48
C GLY A 445 -27.26 21.32 3.45
N ALA A 446 -27.02 21.09 4.74
CA ALA A 446 -26.77 22.15 5.70
C ALA A 446 -25.33 22.69 5.58
N VAL A 447 -25.19 23.97 5.22
CA VAL A 447 -23.89 24.65 5.15
C VAL A 447 -23.97 26.04 5.77
N THR A 448 -22.99 26.40 6.60
CA THR A 448 -22.72 27.81 6.93
C THR A 448 -21.28 28.18 6.59
N VAL A 449 -21.06 29.43 6.17
CA VAL A 449 -19.73 30.00 5.90
C VAL A 449 -19.64 31.33 6.63
N ALA A 450 -18.66 31.49 7.52
CA ALA A 450 -18.52 32.63 8.43
C ALA A 450 -19.82 32.93 9.21
N GLY A 451 -20.50 31.88 9.67
CA GLY A 451 -21.78 31.95 10.40
C GLY A 451 -23.02 32.31 9.55
N ALA A 452 -22.88 32.47 8.23
CA ALA A 452 -24.00 32.73 7.33
C ALA A 452 -24.39 31.45 6.57
N ALA A 453 -25.65 31.04 6.67
CA ALA A 453 -26.18 29.87 5.96
C ALA A 453 -26.09 30.04 4.43
N ARG A 454 -25.63 29.01 3.73
CA ARG A 454 -25.66 28.90 2.27
C ARG A 454 -26.77 27.93 1.87
N THR A 455 -27.53 28.25 0.82
CA THR A 455 -28.65 27.43 0.34
C THR A 455 -28.39 26.92 -1.07
N GLY A 456 -28.82 25.68 -1.35
CA GLY A 456 -28.62 25.05 -2.65
C GLY A 456 -27.18 24.60 -2.93
N VAL A 457 -26.36 24.43 -1.90
CA VAL A 457 -25.09 23.69 -2.01
C VAL A 457 -25.43 22.22 -2.24
N THR A 458 -24.75 21.57 -3.19
CA THR A 458 -24.93 20.14 -3.50
C THR A 458 -23.62 19.40 -3.34
N GLN A 459 -23.67 18.09 -3.17
CA GLN A 459 -22.44 17.33 -2.96
C GLN A 459 -21.47 17.39 -4.15
N THR A 460 -21.98 17.43 -5.38
CA THR A 460 -21.17 17.69 -6.60
C THR A 460 -20.43 19.04 -6.59
N GLN A 461 -20.81 20.00 -5.74
CA GLN A 461 -20.09 21.26 -5.57
C GLN A 461 -19.02 21.19 -4.46
N LEU A 462 -19.22 20.32 -3.46
CA LEU A 462 -18.26 20.06 -2.38
C LEU A 462 -17.19 19.05 -2.80
N ASN A 463 -17.57 18.01 -3.56
CA ASN A 463 -16.67 16.99 -4.10
C ASN A 463 -16.62 17.02 -5.65
N PRO A 464 -15.93 18.00 -6.26
CA PRO A 464 -15.60 17.98 -7.67
C PRO A 464 -14.41 17.06 -7.94
N ALA A 465 -14.40 16.38 -9.08
CA ALA A 465 -13.26 15.59 -9.52
C ALA A 465 -11.96 16.44 -9.56
N GLY A 466 -10.92 15.99 -8.85
CA GLY A 466 -9.65 16.70 -8.73
C GLY A 466 -9.75 18.03 -7.99
N CYS A 467 -10.16 18.04 -6.72
CA CYS A 467 -10.09 19.28 -5.94
C CYS A 467 -8.64 19.73 -5.73
N VAL A 468 -7.77 18.82 -5.31
CA VAL A 468 -6.31 18.99 -5.34
C VAL A 468 -5.88 19.07 -6.83
N GLY A 469 -5.09 20.08 -7.19
CA GLY A 469 -4.62 20.36 -8.56
C GLY A 469 -5.66 20.91 -9.58
N GLY A 470 -6.94 20.51 -9.49
CA GLY A 470 -7.96 20.77 -10.52
C GLY A 470 -8.81 22.04 -10.33
N SER A 471 -10.15 21.89 -10.37
CA SER A 471 -11.09 23.01 -10.38
C SER A 471 -12.50 22.67 -9.85
N GLY A 472 -12.89 23.36 -8.78
CA GLY A 472 -14.22 23.23 -8.15
C GLY A 472 -14.13 23.41 -6.63
N GLY A 473 -15.25 23.29 -5.92
CA GLY A 473 -15.32 23.44 -4.47
C GLY A 473 -16.18 24.63 -4.04
N LEU A 474 -16.52 24.67 -2.75
CA LEU A 474 -17.23 25.77 -2.12
C LEU A 474 -16.32 27.00 -1.98
N SER A 475 -16.59 28.02 -2.80
CA SER A 475 -15.91 29.33 -2.73
C SER A 475 -16.12 30.01 -1.37
N LEU A 476 -15.01 30.30 -0.70
CA LEU A 476 -14.92 31.04 0.57
C LEU A 476 -14.61 32.52 0.34
N GLY A 477 -14.17 32.91 -0.87
CA GLY A 477 -13.70 34.26 -1.18
C GLY A 477 -12.20 34.45 -0.92
N SER A 478 -11.75 35.70 -0.93
CA SER A 478 -10.36 36.06 -0.63
C SER A 478 -10.06 35.95 0.87
N LEU A 479 -8.91 35.36 1.22
CA LEU A 479 -8.46 35.19 2.60
C LEU A 479 -7.16 35.94 2.83
N ALA A 480 -7.26 37.06 3.56
CA ALA A 480 -6.11 37.89 3.92
C ALA A 480 -5.12 37.13 4.82
N VAL A 481 -3.88 37.62 4.93
CA VAL A 481 -2.86 37.13 5.86
C VAL A 481 -3.36 37.23 7.31
N ASN A 482 -3.22 36.14 8.09
CA ASN A 482 -3.86 35.90 9.39
C ASN A 482 -5.40 35.96 9.37
N GLY A 483 -6.02 35.79 8.20
CA GLY A 483 -7.46 35.68 8.05
C GLY A 483 -7.95 34.26 8.33
N THR A 484 -9.16 34.13 8.86
CA THR A 484 -9.79 32.85 9.21
C THR A 484 -11.26 32.86 8.77
N VAL A 485 -11.74 31.73 8.25
CA VAL A 485 -13.14 31.48 7.87
C VAL A 485 -13.55 30.11 8.39
N ASP A 486 -14.57 30.08 9.24
CA ASP A 486 -15.23 28.84 9.67
C ASP A 486 -16.30 28.41 8.66
N VAL A 487 -16.32 27.13 8.33
CA VAL A 487 -17.34 26.47 7.52
C VAL A 487 -17.93 25.33 8.34
N THR A 488 -19.26 25.23 8.39
CA THR A 488 -19.94 24.08 9.01
C THR A 488 -20.69 23.28 7.96
N LEU A 489 -20.59 21.95 7.99
CA LEU A 489 -21.22 21.02 7.04
C LEU A 489 -22.04 19.98 7.81
N GLY A 490 -23.28 19.72 7.38
CA GLY A 490 -24.17 18.72 7.99
C GLY A 490 -24.25 17.42 7.20
N TYR A 491 -24.15 16.31 7.91
CA TYR A 491 -24.19 14.94 7.39
C TYR A 491 -25.17 14.10 8.21
N THR A 492 -25.75 13.08 7.60
CA THR A 492 -26.61 12.10 8.28
C THR A 492 -26.02 10.71 8.07
N VAL A 493 -25.76 9.98 9.16
CA VAL A 493 -25.24 8.60 9.10
C VAL A 493 -26.30 7.68 8.53
N ASP A 494 -25.99 6.93 7.48
CA ASP A 494 -26.94 6.05 6.78
C ASP A 494 -26.71 4.56 7.06
N SER A 495 -25.48 4.18 7.42
CA SER A 495 -25.02 2.80 7.61
C SER A 495 -23.91 2.74 8.66
N LEU A 496 -23.70 1.58 9.27
CA LEU A 496 -22.59 1.26 10.17
C LEU A 496 -22.32 -0.25 10.12
N SER A 497 -21.06 -0.65 10.17
CA SER A 497 -20.62 -2.05 10.28
C SER A 497 -20.27 -2.43 11.73
N PRO A 498 -20.22 -3.73 12.08
CA PRO A 498 -19.55 -4.21 13.27
C PRO A 498 -18.06 -3.85 13.30
N ALA A 499 -17.45 -3.90 14.48
CA ALA A 499 -16.02 -3.74 14.71
C ALA A 499 -15.40 -5.05 15.27
N PRO A 500 -14.16 -5.41 14.91
CA PRO A 500 -13.31 -4.77 13.89
C PRO A 500 -13.86 -4.97 12.47
N GLY A 501 -13.35 -4.21 11.49
CA GLY A 501 -13.78 -4.25 10.08
C GLY A 501 -14.31 -2.92 9.53
N PRO A 502 -14.25 -2.68 8.20
CA PRO A 502 -14.49 -1.35 7.61
C PRO A 502 -15.93 -0.85 7.78
N GLY A 503 -16.07 0.44 8.10
CA GLY A 503 -17.37 1.14 8.20
C GLY A 503 -17.97 1.25 9.62
N HIS A 504 -17.24 0.83 10.66
CA HIS A 504 -17.64 1.03 12.06
C HIS A 504 -17.43 2.48 12.56
N THR A 505 -16.59 3.28 11.90
CA THR A 505 -16.41 4.72 12.11
C THR A 505 -16.90 5.53 10.90
N VAL A 506 -17.34 6.76 11.13
CA VAL A 506 -17.57 7.74 10.06
C VAL A 506 -16.32 8.59 9.92
N VAL A 507 -15.54 8.34 8.87
CA VAL A 507 -14.25 9.01 8.60
C VAL A 507 -14.44 10.13 7.58
N SER A 508 -13.78 11.28 7.80
CA SER A 508 -13.95 12.45 6.94
C SER A 508 -12.71 13.34 6.86
N THR A 509 -12.28 13.64 5.62
CA THR A 509 -11.05 14.39 5.34
C THR A 509 -11.36 15.55 4.38
N PRO A 510 -11.30 16.82 4.84
CA PRO A 510 -11.49 17.98 3.98
C PRO A 510 -10.26 18.17 3.09
N SER A 511 -10.46 18.77 1.92
CA SER A 511 -9.36 19.26 1.08
C SER A 511 -9.66 20.68 0.60
N TRP A 512 -8.64 21.38 0.14
CA TRP A 512 -8.77 22.78 -0.24
C TRP A 512 -7.91 23.13 -1.44
N ARG A 513 -8.29 24.21 -2.12
CA ARG A 513 -7.46 24.86 -3.13
C ARG A 513 -7.60 26.37 -3.02
N SER A 514 -6.50 27.08 -3.22
CA SER A 514 -6.47 28.54 -3.31
C SER A 514 -5.77 29.01 -4.57
N VAL A 515 -6.17 30.18 -5.04
CA VAL A 515 -5.43 30.93 -6.05
C VAL A 515 -4.88 32.23 -5.47
N TRP A 516 -3.68 32.61 -5.92
CA TRP A 516 -3.10 33.91 -5.65
C TRP A 516 -2.25 34.39 -6.83
N ARG A 517 -2.16 35.70 -7.00
CA ARG A 517 -1.18 36.30 -7.91
C ARG A 517 0.16 36.45 -7.20
N ASP A 518 1.10 35.64 -7.64
CA ASP A 518 2.52 35.81 -7.34
C ASP A 518 3.03 37.11 -7.99
N ALA A 519 3.70 37.96 -7.21
CA ALA A 519 4.34 39.16 -7.71
C ALA A 519 5.51 38.86 -8.66
N CYS A 520 6.02 37.63 -8.64
CA CYS A 520 7.12 37.13 -9.46
C CYS A 520 6.66 36.53 -10.81
N ALA A 521 5.65 35.64 -10.83
CA ALA A 521 5.18 34.98 -12.06
C ALA A 521 4.36 35.88 -13.02
N GLY A 522 4.01 37.11 -12.62
CA GLY A 522 3.21 38.03 -13.42
C GLY A 522 1.69 37.88 -13.17
N PRO A 523 0.83 38.26 -14.13
CA PRO A 523 -0.63 38.33 -13.89
C PRO A 523 -1.35 36.97 -13.95
N ALA A 524 -0.62 35.85 -13.93
CA ALA A 524 -1.20 34.53 -13.87
C ALA A 524 -1.61 34.20 -12.43
N ASP A 525 -2.80 33.61 -12.26
CA ASP A 525 -3.24 33.10 -10.97
C ASP A 525 -2.53 31.75 -10.73
N ASN A 526 -1.69 31.69 -9.70
CA ASN A 526 -0.98 30.48 -9.27
C ASN A 526 -1.92 29.68 -8.36
N LYS A 527 -1.74 28.37 -8.32
CA LYS A 527 -2.57 27.46 -7.53
C LYS A 527 -1.74 26.80 -6.44
N ILE A 528 -2.32 26.75 -5.24
CA ILE A 528 -1.91 25.88 -4.14
C ILE A 528 -3.13 25.07 -3.73
N SER A 529 -2.91 23.88 -3.22
CA SER A 529 -3.97 22.99 -2.77
C SER A 529 -3.39 21.98 -1.82
N GLY A 530 -4.21 21.51 -0.90
CA GLY A 530 -3.79 20.55 0.10
C GLY A 530 -4.97 19.83 0.74
N THR A 531 -4.65 18.94 1.66
CA THR A 531 -5.59 18.23 2.52
C THR A 531 -5.73 18.93 3.87
N GLY A 532 -6.54 18.37 4.76
CA GLY A 532 -6.61 18.73 6.17
C GLY A 532 -6.82 17.45 6.97
N GLN A 533 -6.69 17.54 8.29
CA GLN A 533 -6.73 16.34 9.15
C GLN A 533 -8.04 15.54 8.99
N SER A 534 -7.88 14.21 8.94
CA SER A 534 -8.99 13.27 9.07
C SER A 534 -9.67 13.46 10.42
N VAL A 535 -10.99 13.31 10.44
CA VAL A 535 -11.78 13.22 11.68
C VAL A 535 -12.66 12.00 11.60
N GLU A 536 -12.54 11.16 12.63
CA GLU A 536 -13.30 9.95 12.80
C GLU A 536 -14.37 10.13 13.89
N VAL A 537 -15.57 9.61 13.62
CA VAL A 537 -16.65 9.57 14.60
C VAL A 537 -17.11 8.12 14.74
N PRO A 538 -16.75 7.42 15.83
CA PRO A 538 -17.05 6.00 15.98
C PRO A 538 -18.57 5.74 16.13
N GLY A 539 -19.06 4.67 15.52
CA GLY A 539 -20.47 4.31 15.49
C GLY A 539 -20.87 3.30 16.57
N ALA A 540 -22.01 3.51 17.22
CA ALA A 540 -22.62 2.54 18.11
C ALA A 540 -23.60 1.66 17.32
N LEU A 541 -23.42 0.33 17.39
CA LEU A 541 -24.23 -0.65 16.66
C LEU A 541 -24.64 -1.78 17.60
N LEU A 542 -25.93 -2.11 17.63
CA LEU A 542 -26.48 -3.12 18.53
C LEU A 542 -26.81 -4.42 17.78
N GLN A 543 -26.26 -5.53 18.26
CA GLN A 543 -26.68 -6.88 17.88
C GLN A 543 -27.55 -7.46 18.99
N VAL A 544 -28.69 -8.06 18.62
CA VAL A 544 -29.65 -8.64 19.57
C VAL A 544 -29.79 -10.13 19.29
N THR A 545 -29.49 -10.96 20.28
CA THR A 545 -29.69 -12.41 20.22
C THR A 545 -30.69 -12.84 21.28
N LEU A 546 -31.61 -13.72 20.93
CA LEU A 546 -32.62 -14.29 21.82
C LEU A 546 -32.45 -15.81 21.86
N ALA A 547 -32.47 -16.37 23.07
CA ALA A 547 -32.48 -17.81 23.32
C ALA A 547 -33.63 -18.17 24.27
N ALA A 548 -34.11 -19.42 24.18
CA ALA A 548 -35.09 -20.01 25.09
C ALA A 548 -34.53 -21.29 25.71
N ASP A 549 -34.93 -21.57 26.95
CA ASP A 549 -34.63 -22.81 27.67
C ASP A 549 -35.94 -23.36 28.29
N PRO A 550 -36.38 -24.59 27.93
CA PRO A 550 -35.75 -25.50 26.96
C PRO A 550 -35.98 -25.07 25.49
N VAL A 551 -35.06 -25.47 24.61
CA VAL A 551 -35.08 -25.13 23.16
C VAL A 551 -35.90 -26.12 22.29
N THR A 552 -36.54 -27.12 22.91
CA THR A 552 -37.24 -28.27 22.31
C THR A 552 -36.32 -29.36 21.73
N PRO A 553 -36.65 -30.66 21.88
CA PRO A 553 -37.49 -31.28 22.92
C PRO A 553 -36.76 -31.29 24.28
N PRO A 554 -37.43 -31.42 25.43
CA PRO A 554 -38.69 -32.16 25.64
C PRO A 554 -39.96 -31.34 25.40
N ASN A 555 -41.02 -32.05 25.00
CA ASN A 555 -42.32 -31.52 24.63
C ASN A 555 -42.95 -30.86 25.86
N LEU A 556 -43.02 -29.53 25.87
CA LEU A 556 -43.56 -28.77 27.00
C LEU A 556 -45.06 -29.06 27.13
N VAL A 557 -45.57 -29.12 28.36
CA VAL A 557 -47.00 -29.28 28.63
C VAL A 557 -47.60 -28.03 29.27
N PHE A 558 -48.92 -28.02 29.43
CA PHE A 558 -49.59 -26.96 30.17
C PHE A 558 -48.97 -26.77 31.56
N ASP A 559 -48.78 -25.50 31.95
CA ASP A 559 -48.16 -25.07 33.23
C ASP A 559 -46.62 -25.18 33.30
N ASP A 560 -45.93 -25.64 32.25
CA ASP A 560 -44.47 -25.59 32.15
C ASP A 560 -43.93 -24.16 31.96
N VAL A 561 -42.61 -23.99 32.17
CA VAL A 561 -41.93 -22.68 32.20
C VAL A 561 -40.81 -22.63 31.18
N ILE A 562 -40.86 -21.63 30.30
CA ILE A 562 -39.79 -21.28 29.37
C ILE A 562 -39.01 -20.10 29.96
N THR A 563 -37.68 -20.21 30.00
CA THR A 563 -36.77 -19.12 30.36
C THR A 563 -36.21 -18.51 29.10
N TYR A 564 -36.52 -17.25 28.82
CA TYR A 564 -35.92 -16.49 27.72
C TYR A 564 -34.72 -15.69 28.21
N THR A 565 -33.63 -15.74 27.45
CA THR A 565 -32.42 -14.95 27.64
C THR A 565 -32.17 -14.12 26.38
N ALA A 566 -32.24 -12.79 26.52
CA ALA A 566 -31.90 -11.85 25.47
C ALA A 566 -30.55 -11.20 25.77
N THR A 567 -29.64 -11.25 24.81
CA THR A 567 -28.31 -10.62 24.84
C THR A 567 -28.33 -9.45 23.87
N ILE A 568 -28.14 -8.23 24.40
CA ILE A 568 -28.04 -7.00 23.62
C ILE A 568 -26.57 -6.58 23.65
N ALA A 569 -25.79 -7.00 22.66
CA ALA A 569 -24.37 -6.67 22.52
C ALA A 569 -24.21 -5.35 21.76
N ASN A 570 -23.25 -4.52 22.18
CA ASN A 570 -22.76 -3.42 21.35
C ASN A 570 -21.54 -3.90 20.57
N VAL A 571 -21.71 -4.04 19.26
CA VAL A 571 -20.71 -4.51 18.29
C VAL A 571 -20.14 -3.37 17.45
N GLY A 572 -20.50 -2.12 17.75
CA GLY A 572 -19.89 -0.94 17.14
C GLY A 572 -18.72 -0.40 17.97
N ALA A 573 -18.03 0.61 17.44
CA ALA A 573 -16.86 1.25 18.05
C ALA A 573 -17.19 2.38 19.06
N ALA A 574 -18.46 2.71 19.33
CA ALA A 574 -18.84 3.71 20.34
C ALA A 574 -19.86 3.20 21.37
N ASP A 575 -19.73 3.65 22.63
CA ASP A 575 -20.74 3.45 23.69
C ASP A 575 -22.11 3.99 23.22
N THR A 576 -23.19 3.24 23.47
CA THR A 576 -24.53 3.75 23.10
C THR A 576 -24.90 4.99 23.93
N PRO A 577 -25.64 5.96 23.34
CA PRO A 577 -26.15 7.10 24.10
C PRO A 577 -27.07 6.60 25.22
N ALA A 578 -27.18 7.37 26.32
CA ALA A 578 -27.99 7.06 27.50
C ALA A 578 -29.51 7.18 27.24
N THR A 579 -29.99 6.56 26.16
CA THR A 579 -31.34 6.51 25.62
C THR A 579 -31.73 5.09 25.21
N THR A 580 -30.77 4.16 25.09
CA THR A 580 -31.01 2.80 24.60
C THR A 580 -32.09 2.07 25.38
N VAL A 581 -33.01 1.45 24.64
CA VAL A 581 -34.12 0.65 25.19
C VAL A 581 -34.15 -0.74 24.57
N PHE A 582 -34.79 -1.64 25.30
CA PHE A 582 -35.10 -2.99 24.89
C PHE A 582 -36.61 -3.23 25.02
N SER A 583 -37.16 -4.00 24.08
CA SER A 583 -38.55 -4.45 24.14
C SER A 583 -38.67 -5.91 23.72
N LEU A 584 -39.54 -6.65 24.41
CA LEU A 584 -39.83 -8.04 24.10
C LEU A 584 -41.29 -8.35 24.44
N PRO A 585 -42.14 -8.61 23.44
CA PRO A 585 -43.52 -9.04 23.66
C PRO A 585 -43.63 -10.34 24.46
N ILE A 586 -44.72 -10.47 25.23
CA ILE A 586 -45.10 -11.77 25.77
C ILE A 586 -45.58 -12.64 24.59
N PRO A 587 -44.99 -13.82 24.34
CA PRO A 587 -45.41 -14.73 23.29
C PRO A 587 -46.89 -15.14 23.38
N SER A 588 -47.51 -15.37 22.22
CA SER A 588 -48.85 -15.98 22.18
C SER A 588 -48.81 -17.38 22.78
N GLY A 589 -49.89 -17.79 23.47
CA GLY A 589 -49.96 -19.08 24.18
C GLY A 589 -49.29 -19.10 25.56
N ALA A 590 -48.53 -18.06 25.93
CA ALA A 590 -47.82 -17.97 27.21
C ALA A 590 -48.30 -16.82 28.12
N THR A 591 -47.97 -16.89 29.41
CA THR A 591 -48.16 -15.79 30.38
C THR A 591 -46.89 -15.54 31.19
N TYR A 592 -46.59 -14.29 31.52
CA TYR A 592 -45.38 -13.94 32.29
C TYR A 592 -45.42 -14.49 33.73
N VAL A 593 -44.28 -15.03 34.18
CA VAL A 593 -44.04 -15.43 35.57
C VAL A 593 -43.59 -14.21 36.38
N ALA A 594 -44.48 -13.68 37.23
CA ALA A 594 -44.24 -12.49 38.06
C ALA A 594 -42.93 -12.57 38.88
N GLY A 595 -42.15 -11.49 38.86
CA GLY A 595 -40.86 -11.37 39.54
C GLY A 595 -39.71 -12.19 38.95
N SER A 596 -39.86 -12.77 37.76
CA SER A 596 -38.79 -13.55 37.11
C SER A 596 -37.76 -12.70 36.37
N THR A 597 -38.09 -11.46 35.97
CA THR A 597 -37.19 -10.63 35.16
C THR A 597 -35.91 -10.22 35.90
N LYS A 598 -34.77 -10.39 35.25
CA LYS A 598 -33.45 -9.93 35.66
C LYS A 598 -32.76 -9.20 34.52
N LEU A 599 -31.96 -8.18 34.86
CA LEU A 599 -31.01 -7.51 33.98
C LEU A 599 -29.62 -7.67 34.60
N ASN A 600 -28.68 -8.26 33.87
CA ASN A 600 -27.32 -8.59 34.33
C ASN A 600 -27.35 -9.34 35.68
N GLY A 601 -28.23 -10.35 35.79
CA GLY A 601 -28.48 -11.13 37.00
C GLY A 601 -29.25 -10.43 38.12
N THR A 602 -29.44 -9.11 38.06
CA THR A 602 -30.14 -8.32 39.09
C THR A 602 -31.65 -8.26 38.81
N ALA A 603 -32.48 -8.56 39.81
CA ALA A 603 -33.94 -8.58 39.65
C ALA A 603 -34.53 -7.20 39.29
N VAL A 604 -35.40 -7.16 38.29
CA VAL A 604 -36.11 -5.96 37.82
C VAL A 604 -37.56 -5.98 38.36
N PRO A 605 -38.04 -4.92 39.01
CA PRO A 605 -39.42 -4.88 39.53
C PRO A 605 -40.49 -4.93 38.43
N ASP A 606 -41.54 -5.72 38.65
CA ASP A 606 -42.70 -5.81 37.75
C ASP A 606 -43.43 -4.46 37.60
N LEU A 607 -43.84 -4.16 36.36
CA LEU A 607 -44.74 -3.05 36.05
C LEU A 607 -46.21 -3.45 36.22
N THR A 608 -47.08 -2.48 36.46
CA THR A 608 -48.55 -2.65 36.53
C THR A 608 -49.10 -3.14 35.18
N GLY A 609 -49.17 -4.46 35.00
CA GLY A 609 -49.53 -5.09 33.72
C GLY A 609 -48.74 -6.36 33.40
N GLY A 610 -47.59 -6.60 34.05
CA GLY A 610 -46.95 -7.92 34.05
C GLY A 610 -45.91 -8.20 32.94
N LEU A 611 -45.07 -7.23 32.56
CA LEU A 611 -43.69 -7.46 32.13
C LEU A 611 -42.92 -6.12 32.18
N PRO A 612 -41.67 -6.05 32.69
CA PRO A 612 -40.92 -4.80 32.74
C PRO A 612 -40.52 -4.20 31.38
N PHE A 613 -40.43 -5.02 30.32
CA PHE A 613 -39.90 -4.63 29.00
C PHE A 613 -40.92 -4.78 27.84
N TYR A 614 -42.23 -4.81 28.12
CA TYR A 614 -43.26 -4.94 27.05
C TYR A 614 -44.17 -3.71 26.94
N ALA A 615 -44.88 -3.34 28.02
CA ALA A 615 -45.87 -2.27 27.98
C ALA A 615 -45.27 -0.86 27.80
N SER A 616 -43.95 -0.74 27.97
CA SER A 616 -43.09 0.37 27.60
C SER A 616 -41.71 -0.23 27.33
N PRO A 617 -40.99 0.15 26.26
CA PRO A 617 -39.58 -0.20 26.11
C PRO A 617 -38.81 0.23 27.37
N GLY A 618 -38.02 -0.69 27.91
CA GLY A 618 -37.28 -0.50 29.15
C GLY A 618 -35.82 -0.21 28.86
N ARG A 619 -35.21 0.70 29.62
CA ARG A 619 -33.78 1.03 29.49
C ARG A 619 -32.94 -0.16 29.91
N VAL A 620 -31.99 -0.53 29.05
CA VAL A 620 -30.99 -1.57 29.32
C VAL A 620 -29.61 -0.95 29.46
N GLN A 621 -28.69 -1.66 30.12
CA GLN A 621 -27.30 -1.24 30.21
C GLN A 621 -26.39 -2.45 30.39
N SER A 622 -25.14 -2.34 29.94
CA SER A 622 -24.11 -3.33 30.23
C SER A 622 -23.72 -3.32 31.73
N PRO A 623 -23.04 -4.36 32.24
CA PRO A 623 -22.57 -4.39 33.63
C PRO A 623 -21.78 -3.15 34.02
N SER A 624 -22.13 -2.54 35.16
CA SER A 624 -21.52 -1.30 35.69
C SER A 624 -21.71 -0.02 34.85
N ALA A 625 -22.43 -0.07 33.74
CA ALA A 625 -22.74 1.12 32.94
C ALA A 625 -23.93 1.94 33.49
N ALA A 626 -24.09 3.16 33.00
CA ALA A 626 -25.25 4.01 33.32
C ALA A 626 -26.52 3.46 32.65
N SER A 627 -27.70 3.72 33.23
CA SER A 627 -28.95 3.18 32.67
C SER A 627 -29.26 3.75 31.28
N GLY A 628 -29.43 2.85 30.32
CA GLY A 628 -29.57 3.19 28.90
C GLY A 628 -28.25 3.20 28.11
N VAL A 629 -27.11 2.74 28.68
CA VAL A 629 -25.80 2.69 28.00
C VAL A 629 -25.31 1.24 27.90
N VAL A 630 -25.07 0.77 26.68
CA VAL A 630 -24.37 -0.51 26.40
C VAL A 630 -22.99 -0.17 25.86
N LYS A 631 -21.95 -0.62 26.56
CA LYS A 631 -20.56 -0.23 26.27
C LYS A 631 -19.91 -1.00 25.13
N VAL A 632 -18.89 -0.39 24.54
CA VAL A 632 -17.63 -1.02 24.03
C VAL A 632 -17.52 -2.54 24.19
N GLY A 633 -18.00 -3.37 23.26
CA GLY A 633 -17.80 -4.83 23.29
C GLY A 633 -18.49 -5.56 24.46
N GLN A 634 -19.43 -4.88 25.14
CA GLN A 634 -20.19 -5.45 26.25
C GLN A 634 -21.64 -5.72 25.85
N ALA A 635 -22.26 -6.67 26.56
CA ALA A 635 -23.68 -6.95 26.42
C ALA A 635 -24.50 -6.59 27.66
N ALA A 636 -25.74 -6.15 27.43
CA ALA A 636 -26.80 -6.17 28.44
C ALA A 636 -27.57 -7.49 28.32
N VAL A 637 -27.69 -8.25 29.42
CA VAL A 637 -28.36 -9.57 29.41
C VAL A 637 -29.67 -9.49 30.19
N VAL A 638 -30.80 -9.66 29.49
CA VAL A 638 -32.15 -9.68 30.05
C VAL A 638 -32.68 -11.11 30.11
N VAL A 639 -33.00 -11.59 31.30
CA VAL A 639 -33.58 -12.93 31.52
C VAL A 639 -34.97 -12.79 32.10
N PHE A 640 -35.95 -13.56 31.63
CA PHE A 640 -37.29 -13.63 32.23
C PHE A 640 -37.95 -14.97 31.93
N GLN A 641 -39.06 -15.27 32.61
CA GLN A 641 -39.77 -16.54 32.44
C GLN A 641 -41.22 -16.32 32.04
N VAL A 642 -41.69 -17.20 31.15
CA VAL A 642 -43.11 -17.33 30.80
C VAL A 642 -43.60 -18.74 31.09
N ARG A 643 -44.90 -18.88 31.25
CA ARG A 643 -45.61 -20.12 31.58
C ARG A 643 -46.56 -20.49 30.45
N VAL A 644 -46.51 -21.73 30.00
CA VAL A 644 -47.36 -22.28 28.94
C VAL A 644 -48.82 -22.28 29.40
N THR A 645 -49.73 -21.70 28.60
CA THR A 645 -51.16 -21.61 28.94
C THR A 645 -52.10 -22.22 27.91
N THR A 646 -51.64 -22.49 26.70
CA THR A 646 -52.34 -23.30 25.69
C THR A 646 -51.35 -24.20 24.97
N THR A 647 -51.78 -25.39 24.57
CA THR A 647 -51.05 -26.33 23.67
C THR A 647 -51.48 -26.13 22.21
N THR A 648 -51.93 -24.92 21.89
CA THR A 648 -52.38 -24.51 20.56
C THR A 648 -52.13 -23.01 20.44
N PRO A 649 -51.35 -22.53 19.44
CA PRO A 649 -50.62 -23.30 18.42
C PRO A 649 -49.53 -24.24 19.00
N GLN A 650 -48.99 -25.15 18.17
CA GLN A 650 -47.94 -26.12 18.54
C GLN A 650 -46.61 -25.47 18.99
N PHE A 651 -46.37 -24.20 18.60
CA PHE A 651 -45.15 -23.46 18.95
C PHE A 651 -45.47 -22.15 19.67
N ILE A 652 -44.63 -21.81 20.66
CA ILE A 652 -44.58 -20.50 21.28
C ILE A 652 -43.44 -19.71 20.63
N GLU A 653 -43.78 -18.68 19.84
CA GLU A 653 -42.81 -17.85 19.12
C GLU A 653 -42.46 -16.55 19.85
N ALA A 654 -41.18 -16.19 19.89
CA ALA A 654 -40.67 -14.96 20.49
C ALA A 654 -39.67 -14.25 19.58
N GLN A 655 -39.73 -12.91 19.53
CA GLN A 655 -38.72 -12.05 18.92
C GLN A 655 -38.57 -10.77 19.74
N ALA A 656 -37.34 -10.36 19.98
CA ALA A 656 -37.00 -9.16 20.74
C ALA A 656 -36.55 -8.02 19.82
N GLY A 657 -36.48 -6.81 20.36
CA GLY A 657 -35.86 -5.68 19.67
C GLY A 657 -35.20 -4.71 20.63
N ALA A 658 -34.05 -4.18 20.22
CA ALA A 658 -33.33 -3.11 20.91
C ALA A 658 -33.18 -1.89 19.98
N ASP A 659 -33.27 -0.70 20.56
CA ASP A 659 -33.16 0.55 19.84
C ASP A 659 -32.16 1.46 20.60
N VAL A 660 -31.15 1.92 19.88
CA VAL A 660 -30.02 2.71 20.38
C VAL A 660 -30.45 4.09 20.90
N ASP A 661 -31.40 4.74 20.23
CA ASP A 661 -31.97 6.04 20.62
C ASP A 661 -33.38 5.94 21.25
N GLY A 662 -34.03 4.79 21.03
CA GLY A 662 -35.23 4.30 21.70
C GLY A 662 -36.58 4.73 21.12
N GLY A 663 -36.59 5.57 20.09
CA GLY A 663 -37.79 6.07 19.43
C GLY A 663 -37.59 7.38 18.66
N GLY A 664 -36.34 7.70 18.35
CA GLY A 664 -35.89 8.74 17.45
C GLY A 664 -35.75 8.21 16.01
N PRO A 665 -34.78 8.72 15.23
CA PRO A 665 -34.58 8.29 13.85
C PRO A 665 -33.92 6.91 13.68
N ALA A 666 -33.28 6.34 14.71
CA ALA A 666 -32.54 5.09 14.57
C ALA A 666 -33.46 3.89 14.24
N PRO A 667 -33.03 2.95 13.38
CA PRO A 667 -33.78 1.73 13.10
C PRO A 667 -33.73 0.75 14.28
N LEU A 668 -34.89 0.20 14.65
CA LEU A 668 -35.03 -0.88 15.63
C LEU A 668 -34.26 -2.13 15.18
N GLN A 669 -33.30 -2.58 15.99
CA GLN A 669 -32.55 -3.82 15.77
C GLN A 669 -33.34 -4.99 16.33
N LEU A 670 -33.71 -5.95 15.48
CA LEU A 670 -34.49 -7.13 15.87
C LEU A 670 -33.58 -8.32 16.16
N SER A 671 -34.01 -9.20 17.07
CA SER A 671 -33.36 -10.48 17.28
C SER A 671 -33.76 -11.52 16.23
N ASN A 672 -33.04 -12.65 16.24
CA ASN A 672 -33.56 -13.91 15.73
C ASN A 672 -34.93 -14.27 16.37
N VAL A 673 -35.73 -15.04 15.64
CA VAL A 673 -36.99 -15.61 16.15
C VAL A 673 -36.69 -16.93 16.86
N VAL A 674 -37.27 -17.14 18.04
CA VAL A 674 -37.14 -18.38 18.81
C VAL A 674 -38.49 -19.08 18.89
N ARG A 675 -38.48 -20.41 18.79
CA ARG A 675 -39.66 -21.29 18.83
C ARG A 675 -39.49 -22.36 19.91
N SER A 676 -40.54 -22.63 20.68
CA SER A 676 -40.57 -23.74 21.65
C SER A 676 -41.83 -24.60 21.45
N GLY A 677 -41.67 -25.92 21.29
CA GLY A 677 -42.76 -26.88 21.03
C GLY A 677 -43.55 -27.32 22.28
N VAL A 678 -44.81 -27.76 22.09
CA VAL A 678 -45.77 -28.04 23.18
C VAL A 678 -46.67 -29.26 22.86
N GLY A 679 -46.59 -30.35 23.63
CA GLY A 679 -47.21 -31.66 23.29
C GLY A 679 -47.37 -32.61 24.49
N GLY A 680 -46.46 -33.58 24.62
CA GLY A 680 -46.29 -34.45 25.80
C GLY A 680 -46.10 -35.93 25.40
N SER A 681 -45.04 -36.58 25.90
CA SER A 681 -44.36 -37.71 25.24
C SER A 681 -45.25 -38.64 24.40
N ASP A 682 -44.92 -38.49 23.15
CA ASP A 682 -45.48 -38.85 21.87
C ASP A 682 -44.19 -38.65 21.05
N ILE A 683 -43.48 -39.76 20.79
CA ILE A 683 -42.01 -39.72 20.59
C ILE A 683 -41.63 -38.95 19.32
N ASP A 684 -42.55 -38.93 18.36
CA ASP A 684 -42.52 -38.20 17.10
C ASP A 684 -43.52 -37.01 17.07
N ASP A 685 -44.39 -36.88 18.08
CA ASP A 685 -45.28 -35.73 18.41
C ASP A 685 -46.53 -35.61 17.49
N ASP A 686 -47.10 -36.75 17.08
CA ASP A 686 -48.20 -36.92 16.09
C ASP A 686 -49.63 -36.70 16.62
N GLY A 687 -49.80 -36.74 17.94
CA GLY A 687 -51.07 -36.61 18.67
C GLY A 687 -51.71 -37.94 19.11
N VAL A 688 -51.07 -39.08 18.81
CA VAL A 688 -51.38 -40.46 19.19
C VAL A 688 -50.29 -40.93 20.17
N PRO A 689 -50.57 -41.03 21.48
CA PRO A 689 -49.52 -41.36 22.44
C PRO A 689 -48.96 -42.78 22.21
N ASP A 690 -47.62 -42.94 22.17
CA ASP A 690 -46.79 -44.13 21.85
C ASP A 690 -47.38 -45.51 22.16
N VAL A 691 -48.20 -45.60 23.21
CA VAL A 691 -48.82 -46.84 23.72
C VAL A 691 -50.10 -47.25 22.96
N ASN A 692 -50.56 -46.44 22.01
CA ASN A 692 -51.69 -46.74 21.12
C ASN A 692 -51.33 -46.45 19.65
N ASP A 693 -50.03 -46.33 19.38
CA ASP A 693 -49.46 -45.98 18.10
C ASP A 693 -48.92 -47.26 17.40
N ASN A 694 -49.18 -47.41 16.10
CA ASN A 694 -48.66 -48.49 15.27
C ASN A 694 -47.30 -48.19 14.60
N CYS A 695 -46.78 -46.95 14.73
CA CYS A 695 -45.39 -46.61 14.46
C CYS A 695 -44.78 -45.70 15.56
N PRO A 696 -44.56 -46.19 16.82
CA PRO A 696 -44.14 -45.40 18.01
C PRO A 696 -42.77 -44.68 17.99
N GLY A 697 -42.24 -44.40 16.81
CA GLY A 697 -41.00 -43.69 16.51
C GLY A 697 -41.06 -42.84 15.24
N VAL A 698 -42.20 -42.80 14.54
CA VAL A 698 -42.39 -42.17 13.22
C VAL A 698 -43.83 -41.62 13.10
N TYR A 699 -43.95 -40.29 13.04
CA TYR A 699 -45.19 -39.50 13.06
C TYR A 699 -46.28 -40.02 12.10
N ASN A 700 -47.40 -40.57 12.60
CA ASN A 700 -48.53 -41.05 11.77
C ASN A 700 -49.94 -40.88 12.40
N PRO A 701 -50.49 -39.65 12.46
CA PRO A 701 -51.68 -39.32 13.26
C PRO A 701 -52.98 -40.03 12.84
N ASP A 702 -52.99 -40.64 11.66
CA ASP A 702 -54.13 -41.35 11.09
C ASP A 702 -54.07 -42.86 11.30
N GLN A 703 -52.92 -43.39 11.74
CA GLN A 703 -52.69 -44.80 12.07
C GLN A 703 -53.04 -45.73 10.90
N ALA A 704 -52.61 -45.31 9.71
CA ALA A 704 -52.84 -46.05 8.48
C ALA A 704 -52.07 -47.39 8.45
N ASN A 705 -52.71 -48.42 7.91
CA ASN A 705 -52.19 -49.74 7.62
C ASN A 705 -53.03 -50.30 6.45
N HIS A 706 -52.45 -50.31 5.25
CA HIS A 706 -53.08 -50.68 3.98
C HIS A 706 -52.18 -51.53 3.09
N TYR A 707 -50.85 -51.39 3.20
CA TYR A 707 -49.87 -51.96 2.27
C TYR A 707 -49.33 -53.35 2.67
N ASP A 708 -49.71 -53.89 3.85
CA ASP A 708 -49.46 -55.26 4.37
C ASP A 708 -49.26 -56.35 3.27
N VAL A 709 -48.01 -56.73 2.97
CA VAL A 709 -47.71 -57.81 2.01
C VAL A 709 -48.07 -59.18 2.61
N SER A 710 -49.29 -59.64 2.32
CA SER A 710 -49.92 -60.81 2.96
C SER A 710 -49.26 -62.19 2.69
N GLY A 711 -48.10 -62.45 3.32
CA GLY A 711 -47.39 -63.72 3.14
C GLY A 711 -46.23 -64.03 4.10
N TYR A 712 -45.55 -63.03 4.66
CA TYR A 712 -44.38 -63.23 5.52
C TYR A 712 -44.66 -62.97 7.02
N ASN A 713 -43.81 -63.54 7.89
CA ASN A 713 -43.80 -63.43 9.36
C ASN A 713 -45.15 -63.35 10.14
N PRO A 714 -45.66 -64.45 10.74
CA PRO A 714 -46.88 -64.45 11.58
C PRO A 714 -46.79 -63.72 12.94
N ALA A 715 -45.84 -62.80 13.12
CA ALA A 715 -45.59 -62.04 14.34
C ALA A 715 -45.62 -60.51 14.14
N ALA A 716 -45.51 -60.02 12.90
CA ALA A 716 -45.79 -58.64 12.50
C ALA A 716 -47.22 -58.60 11.95
N THR A 717 -48.15 -57.98 12.67
CA THR A 717 -49.55 -57.81 12.24
C THR A 717 -50.16 -56.54 12.87
N ASP A 718 -49.36 -55.49 13.06
CA ASP A 718 -49.78 -54.21 13.69
C ASP A 718 -48.69 -53.11 13.53
N GLU A 719 -47.79 -53.21 12.55
CA GLU A 719 -46.85 -52.13 12.17
C GLU A 719 -47.54 -51.27 11.08
N GLY A 720 -47.27 -49.97 11.01
CA GLY A 720 -48.05 -49.01 10.21
C GLY A 720 -47.42 -48.61 8.88
N ASP A 721 -48.23 -48.03 7.97
CA ASP A 721 -47.83 -47.67 6.59
C ASP A 721 -46.56 -46.78 6.49
N VAL A 722 -46.17 -46.07 7.57
CA VAL A 722 -44.99 -45.19 7.60
C VAL A 722 -43.72 -45.84 8.19
N CYS A 723 -43.80 -47.10 8.62
CA CYS A 723 -42.71 -47.81 9.26
C CYS A 723 -42.61 -49.30 8.88
N ASP A 724 -43.37 -49.73 7.86
CA ASP A 724 -43.31 -51.08 7.27
C ASP A 724 -42.30 -51.09 6.12
N ASP A 725 -41.37 -52.05 6.16
CA ASP A 725 -40.21 -52.25 5.27
C ASP A 725 -39.99 -53.76 5.21
N THR A 726 -40.57 -54.40 4.19
CA THR A 726 -40.78 -55.85 4.13
C THR A 726 -39.51 -56.64 3.84
N ASP A 727 -38.56 -56.09 3.08
CA ASP A 727 -37.33 -56.76 2.70
C ASP A 727 -36.04 -56.17 3.31
N GLY A 728 -36.12 -54.97 3.89
CA GLY A 728 -35.13 -54.39 4.77
C GLY A 728 -34.08 -53.52 4.08
N ASP A 729 -34.34 -53.05 2.86
CA ASP A 729 -33.45 -52.16 2.11
C ASP A 729 -33.58 -50.69 2.52
N GLY A 730 -34.57 -50.34 3.34
CA GLY A 730 -34.72 -49.01 3.90
C GLY A 730 -35.58 -48.05 3.09
N LEU A 731 -36.17 -48.45 1.96
CA LEU A 731 -37.45 -47.86 1.53
C LEU A 731 -38.59 -48.36 2.45
N LEU A 732 -39.83 -47.92 2.18
CA LEU A 732 -41.02 -48.39 2.89
C LEU A 732 -42.00 -49.00 1.89
N ASP A 733 -42.72 -50.04 2.27
CA ASP A 733 -43.71 -50.71 1.42
C ASP A 733 -44.71 -49.72 0.77
N SER A 734 -45.07 -48.64 1.47
CA SER A 734 -45.98 -47.59 0.99
C SER A 734 -45.35 -46.55 0.06
N GLN A 735 -44.02 -46.45 0.04
CA GLN A 735 -43.24 -45.67 -0.93
C GLN A 735 -42.98 -46.49 -2.20
N GLU A 736 -42.89 -47.81 -2.07
CA GLU A 736 -42.61 -48.75 -3.15
C GLU A 736 -43.88 -49.09 -3.94
N ASP A 737 -44.83 -49.83 -3.33
CA ASP A 737 -46.14 -50.22 -3.87
C ASP A 737 -47.16 -49.08 -3.74
N LEU A 738 -46.87 -47.93 -4.37
CA LEU A 738 -47.62 -46.69 -4.17
C LEU A 738 -49.14 -46.82 -4.45
N ASP A 739 -49.52 -47.70 -5.38
CA ASP A 739 -50.92 -47.94 -5.78
C ASP A 739 -51.63 -49.05 -4.96
N GLY A 740 -50.87 -49.86 -4.21
CA GLY A 740 -51.35 -50.83 -3.23
C GLY A 740 -51.93 -52.09 -3.84
N ASP A 741 -51.46 -52.49 -5.03
CA ASP A 741 -51.87 -53.71 -5.71
C ASP A 741 -50.85 -54.85 -5.63
N GLY A 742 -49.61 -54.54 -5.23
CA GLY A 742 -48.51 -55.48 -4.96
C GLY A 742 -47.80 -55.99 -6.21
N TRP A 743 -47.66 -55.16 -7.25
CA TRP A 743 -46.99 -55.51 -8.52
C TRP A 743 -46.18 -54.36 -9.16
N ASP A 744 -44.95 -54.69 -9.58
CA ASP A 744 -44.03 -53.86 -10.34
C ASP A 744 -44.53 -53.53 -11.77
N GLN A 745 -45.31 -52.45 -11.92
CA GLN A 745 -45.76 -52.00 -13.26
C GLN A 745 -44.71 -51.17 -14.04
N GLY A 746 -43.45 -51.13 -13.57
CA GLY A 746 -42.33 -50.42 -14.21
C GLY A 746 -42.38 -48.90 -14.07
N ILE A 747 -42.97 -48.43 -12.97
CA ILE A 747 -43.07 -47.01 -12.54
C ILE A 747 -42.80 -46.91 -11.02
N GLU A 748 -42.67 -48.06 -10.36
CA GLU A 748 -42.68 -48.30 -8.92
C GLU A 748 -41.71 -49.46 -8.64
N THR A 749 -41.08 -49.43 -7.47
CA THR A 749 -40.18 -50.45 -6.92
C THR A 749 -41.00 -51.60 -6.28
N ASP A 750 -40.42 -52.80 -6.17
CA ASP A 750 -41.08 -54.00 -5.62
C ASP A 750 -40.69 -54.21 -4.15
N ALA A 751 -41.60 -53.87 -3.23
CA ALA A 751 -41.47 -54.03 -1.76
C ALA A 751 -41.19 -55.46 -1.24
N THR A 752 -40.86 -56.40 -2.12
CA THR A 752 -40.39 -57.75 -1.78
C THR A 752 -39.05 -58.11 -2.43
N ARG A 753 -38.43 -57.15 -3.11
CA ARG A 753 -37.15 -57.23 -3.82
C ARG A 753 -36.35 -55.93 -3.66
N VAL A 754 -35.39 -55.99 -2.75
CA VAL A 754 -34.22 -55.11 -2.56
C VAL A 754 -33.42 -54.69 -3.82
N ASP A 755 -33.81 -55.09 -5.02
CA ASP A 755 -33.16 -54.80 -6.31
C ASP A 755 -34.27 -55.03 -7.37
N THR A 756 -34.92 -53.95 -7.80
CA THR A 756 -36.10 -53.98 -8.68
C THR A 756 -35.73 -54.19 -10.15
N ASP A 757 -34.76 -53.45 -10.69
CA ASP A 757 -34.47 -53.48 -12.13
C ASP A 757 -33.36 -54.47 -12.54
N GLY A 758 -32.58 -54.97 -11.58
CA GLY A 758 -31.64 -56.07 -11.78
C GLY A 758 -30.22 -55.63 -12.12
N ASP A 759 -29.76 -54.47 -11.66
CA ASP A 759 -28.38 -54.00 -11.84
C ASP A 759 -27.44 -54.30 -10.66
N MET A 760 -27.95 -54.81 -9.53
CA MET A 760 -27.22 -55.10 -8.26
C MET A 760 -26.92 -53.92 -7.33
N LEU A 761 -27.41 -52.73 -7.60
CA LEU A 761 -27.63 -51.75 -6.54
C LEU A 761 -28.96 -52.09 -5.82
N CYS A 762 -29.16 -51.50 -4.64
CA CYS A 762 -30.34 -51.72 -3.82
C CYS A 762 -31.26 -50.50 -3.89
N ASP A 763 -32.56 -50.72 -4.06
CA ASP A 763 -33.52 -49.64 -4.29
C ASP A 763 -33.48 -48.58 -3.17
N GLY A 764 -33.28 -49.03 -1.92
CA GLY A 764 -33.10 -48.22 -0.73
C GLY A 764 -31.68 -48.12 -0.16
N ALA A 765 -31.54 -47.24 0.83
CA ALA A 765 -30.27 -46.85 1.47
C ALA A 765 -29.50 -47.95 2.22
N ILE A 766 -30.11 -49.11 2.44
CA ILE A 766 -29.55 -50.22 3.21
C ILE A 766 -29.18 -51.35 2.23
N THR A 767 -27.89 -51.52 1.99
CA THR A 767 -27.40 -52.60 1.12
C THR A 767 -27.71 -53.99 1.68
N VAL A 768 -28.68 -54.68 1.08
CA VAL A 768 -29.09 -56.05 1.42
C VAL A 768 -28.66 -57.02 0.33
N ALA A 769 -27.99 -58.12 0.70
CA ALA A 769 -27.51 -59.09 -0.28
C ALA A 769 -28.69 -59.74 -1.06
N PRO A 770 -28.70 -59.70 -2.41
CA PRO A 770 -27.50 -59.79 -3.25
C PRO A 770 -26.90 -58.47 -3.77
N CYS A 771 -27.42 -57.30 -3.40
CA CYS A 771 -26.84 -56.01 -3.79
C CYS A 771 -25.38 -55.85 -3.35
N VAL A 772 -24.67 -54.91 -3.99
CA VAL A 772 -23.31 -54.50 -3.62
C VAL A 772 -23.23 -53.10 -3.02
N GLY A 773 -24.06 -52.16 -3.46
CA GLY A 773 -24.26 -50.83 -2.87
C GLY A 773 -25.75 -50.41 -2.84
N PRO A 774 -26.09 -49.25 -2.25
CA PRO A 774 -27.43 -48.65 -2.30
C PRO A 774 -27.55 -47.58 -3.40
N GLU A 775 -28.76 -47.32 -3.87
CA GLU A 775 -29.07 -46.21 -4.79
C GLU A 775 -29.44 -44.92 -4.04
N ASP A 776 -30.31 -45.02 -3.02
CA ASP A 776 -30.66 -43.96 -2.05
C ASP A 776 -29.48 -43.73 -1.08
N ARG A 777 -28.43 -43.03 -1.50
CA ARG A 777 -27.15 -42.91 -0.77
C ARG A 777 -27.24 -41.97 0.44
N ASP A 778 -28.02 -40.90 0.35
CA ASP A 778 -28.21 -39.95 1.46
C ASP A 778 -29.31 -40.39 2.46
N GLY A 779 -30.19 -41.32 2.04
CA GLY A 779 -31.21 -41.94 2.87
C GLY A 779 -32.46 -41.10 3.08
N ASP A 780 -32.70 -40.08 2.23
CA ASP A 780 -33.91 -39.25 2.30
C ASP A 780 -35.16 -39.92 1.71
N ARG A 781 -34.99 -41.01 0.95
CA ARG A 781 -36.05 -41.85 0.35
C ARG A 781 -36.97 -41.10 -0.62
N SER A 782 -36.52 -39.99 -1.18
CA SER A 782 -37.28 -39.22 -2.15
C SER A 782 -37.32 -39.93 -3.51
N ARG A 783 -38.34 -39.64 -4.32
CA ARG A 783 -38.43 -40.07 -5.74
C ARG A 783 -38.14 -38.91 -6.70
N ALA A 784 -37.55 -37.82 -6.21
CA ALA A 784 -37.41 -36.55 -6.95
C ALA A 784 -35.98 -36.26 -7.44
N ASP A 785 -35.04 -37.04 -6.97
CA ASP A 785 -33.57 -37.06 -7.03
C ASP A 785 -33.09 -38.30 -7.77
N TRP A 786 -33.92 -39.36 -7.82
CA TRP A 786 -33.82 -40.51 -8.72
C TRP A 786 -33.54 -40.06 -10.16
N GLY A 787 -32.28 -40.17 -10.57
CA GLY A 787 -31.75 -39.68 -11.85
C GLY A 787 -31.46 -38.18 -11.95
N PHE A 788 -31.09 -37.54 -10.85
CA PHE A 788 -30.62 -36.16 -10.77
C PHE A 788 -29.43 -35.98 -9.81
N THR A 789 -29.50 -36.56 -8.61
CA THR A 789 -28.42 -36.54 -7.60
C THR A 789 -28.04 -37.93 -7.12
N GLU A 790 -28.84 -38.94 -7.43
CA GLU A 790 -28.66 -40.36 -7.12
C GLU A 790 -29.21 -41.22 -8.26
N THR A 791 -28.85 -42.51 -8.31
CA THR A 791 -29.29 -43.43 -9.38
C THR A 791 -30.77 -43.78 -9.24
N SER A 792 -31.35 -44.43 -10.23
CA SER A 792 -32.79 -44.57 -10.40
C SER A 792 -33.21 -46.04 -10.28
N PRO A 793 -33.79 -46.49 -9.14
CA PRO A 793 -34.07 -47.91 -8.84
C PRO A 793 -35.18 -48.60 -9.65
N ILE A 794 -35.56 -47.98 -10.76
CA ILE A 794 -36.50 -48.50 -11.77
C ILE A 794 -35.92 -48.38 -13.20
N LYS A 795 -34.62 -48.04 -13.32
CA LYS A 795 -33.87 -47.81 -14.56
C LYS A 795 -32.36 -48.05 -14.32
N SER A 796 -31.91 -49.26 -14.62
CA SER A 796 -30.49 -49.71 -14.72
C SER A 796 -29.56 -48.96 -15.70
N ASP A 797 -29.95 -47.76 -16.14
CA ASP A 797 -29.29 -46.83 -17.07
C ASP A 797 -29.96 -45.48 -16.79
N THR A 798 -29.45 -44.79 -15.76
CA THR A 798 -30.12 -43.67 -15.13
C THR A 798 -30.18 -42.47 -16.04
N ASP A 799 -29.02 -42.06 -16.56
CA ASP A 799 -28.91 -40.88 -17.40
C ASP A 799 -29.34 -41.16 -18.84
N GLY A 800 -29.22 -42.41 -19.32
CA GLY A 800 -29.61 -42.83 -20.67
C GLY A 800 -28.54 -42.66 -21.74
N ASP A 801 -27.25 -42.79 -21.42
CA ASP A 801 -26.14 -42.90 -22.39
C ASP A 801 -25.95 -44.34 -22.91
N GLY A 802 -26.53 -45.32 -22.19
CA GLY A 802 -26.51 -46.74 -22.50
C GLY A 802 -25.48 -47.57 -21.74
N LEU A 803 -24.80 -47.04 -20.73
CA LEU A 803 -24.08 -47.82 -19.72
C LEU A 803 -25.06 -48.35 -18.67
N CYS A 804 -24.58 -49.03 -17.64
CA CYS A 804 -25.44 -49.48 -16.54
C CYS A 804 -24.87 -48.90 -15.25
N ASP A 805 -25.70 -48.27 -14.44
CA ASP A 805 -25.30 -47.64 -13.18
C ASP A 805 -24.50 -48.64 -12.34
N GLY A 806 -25.15 -49.74 -11.98
CA GLY A 806 -24.56 -50.90 -11.34
C GLY A 806 -24.17 -52.05 -12.28
N ARG A 807 -23.81 -53.15 -11.64
CA ARG A 807 -23.29 -54.38 -12.24
C ARG A 807 -24.35 -55.31 -12.84
N LEU A 808 -24.73 -55.06 -14.09
CA LEU A 808 -25.56 -55.91 -14.98
C LEU A 808 -25.77 -57.39 -14.56
N ASN A 809 -26.89 -57.70 -13.88
CA ASN A 809 -27.25 -59.04 -13.40
C ASN A 809 -28.74 -59.43 -13.56
N GLY A 810 -29.48 -58.73 -14.42
CA GLY A 810 -30.92 -58.96 -14.59
C GLY A 810 -31.53 -58.00 -15.59
N ALA A 811 -31.08 -56.75 -15.52
CA ALA A 811 -31.32 -55.68 -16.48
C ALA A 811 -31.15 -56.12 -17.94
N THR A 812 -31.94 -55.53 -18.85
CA THR A 812 -32.01 -55.97 -20.28
C THR A 812 -31.90 -54.84 -21.30
N ASP A 813 -31.75 -53.62 -20.83
CA ASP A 813 -31.84 -52.36 -21.54
C ASP A 813 -30.48 -51.66 -21.65
N CYS A 814 -29.65 -51.82 -20.62
CA CYS A 814 -28.33 -51.21 -20.44
C CYS A 814 -27.17 -52.11 -20.93
N ARG A 815 -25.91 -51.61 -20.96
CA ARG A 815 -24.71 -52.45 -21.21
C ARG A 815 -23.46 -52.02 -20.43
N GLY A 816 -22.86 -52.93 -19.69
CA GLY A 816 -21.59 -52.70 -18.98
C GLY A 816 -21.82 -52.51 -17.49
N SER A 817 -20.96 -51.70 -16.86
CA SER A 817 -21.04 -51.11 -15.53
C SER A 817 -20.45 -49.71 -15.65
N GLU A 818 -20.89 -48.81 -14.79
CA GLU A 818 -20.25 -47.53 -14.48
C GLU A 818 -19.62 -47.58 -13.10
N ASP A 819 -20.31 -48.20 -12.12
CA ASP A 819 -19.74 -48.75 -10.90
C ASP A 819 -19.57 -50.28 -11.10
N TYR A 820 -18.33 -50.76 -11.29
CA TYR A 820 -18.02 -52.18 -11.59
C TYR A 820 -17.77 -53.01 -10.33
N ASP A 821 -17.15 -52.39 -9.36
CA ASP A 821 -16.67 -52.96 -8.11
C ASP A 821 -17.79 -53.01 -7.05
N GLY A 822 -18.67 -52.00 -7.04
CA GLY A 822 -19.86 -51.90 -6.22
C GLY A 822 -19.61 -51.33 -4.83
N ASP A 823 -18.53 -50.58 -4.61
CA ASP A 823 -18.24 -49.95 -3.31
C ASP A 823 -18.99 -48.64 -3.06
N GLY A 824 -19.55 -48.06 -4.13
CA GLY A 824 -20.37 -46.86 -4.05
C GLY A 824 -19.59 -45.56 -3.99
N ASP A 825 -18.36 -45.48 -4.52
CA ASP A 825 -17.81 -44.19 -4.94
C ASP A 825 -18.44 -43.73 -6.28
N MET A 826 -18.57 -42.43 -6.51
CA MET A 826 -18.88 -41.83 -7.83
C MET A 826 -17.79 -40.82 -8.26
N THR A 827 -16.67 -40.80 -7.52
CA THR A 827 -15.65 -39.75 -7.51
C THR A 827 -14.28 -40.30 -7.05
N ASP A 828 -13.73 -41.32 -7.71
CA ASP A 828 -12.42 -41.88 -7.34
C ASP A 828 -11.25 -40.89 -7.57
N PHE A 829 -10.32 -40.88 -6.60
CA PHE A 829 -8.96 -40.33 -6.74
C PHE A 829 -7.90 -41.35 -6.24
N ASP A 830 -8.25 -42.63 -6.07
CA ASP A 830 -7.50 -43.64 -5.30
C ASP A 830 -7.05 -44.88 -6.13
N GLU A 831 -7.46 -45.09 -7.40
CA GLU A 831 -6.80 -46.08 -8.30
C GLU A 831 -6.39 -45.52 -9.70
N PRO A 832 -5.07 -45.44 -10.03
CA PRO A 832 -4.57 -44.85 -11.29
C PRO A 832 -4.72 -45.77 -12.53
N ALA A 833 -5.78 -46.58 -12.56
CA ALA A 833 -6.06 -47.53 -13.62
C ALA A 833 -7.55 -47.74 -13.87
N ASP A 834 -8.45 -47.08 -13.12
CA ASP A 834 -9.88 -47.21 -13.36
C ASP A 834 -10.39 -46.32 -14.49
N THR A 835 -11.52 -46.74 -15.06
CA THR A 835 -12.21 -46.07 -16.18
C THR A 835 -13.72 -46.06 -15.92
N GLU A 836 -14.09 -45.89 -14.66
CA GLU A 836 -15.47 -45.75 -14.19
C GLU A 836 -15.97 -44.34 -14.49
N THR A 837 -17.28 -44.24 -14.70
CA THR A 837 -17.98 -43.03 -15.16
C THR A 837 -19.09 -42.71 -14.18
N ASN A 838 -19.53 -41.46 -14.15
CA ASN A 838 -20.56 -41.00 -13.24
C ASN A 838 -21.96 -41.31 -13.83
N PRO A 839 -22.72 -42.27 -13.27
CA PRO A 839 -23.99 -42.73 -13.84
C PRO A 839 -25.15 -41.70 -13.80
N LEU A 840 -24.87 -40.50 -13.29
CA LEU A 840 -25.79 -39.35 -13.28
C LEU A 840 -25.43 -38.31 -14.35
N ALA A 841 -24.26 -38.40 -14.95
CA ALA A 841 -23.68 -37.42 -15.85
C ALA A 841 -23.20 -38.11 -17.11
N LYS A 842 -24.03 -38.04 -18.15
CA LYS A 842 -23.85 -38.67 -19.49
C LYS A 842 -22.48 -38.49 -20.14
N ASP A 843 -21.68 -37.56 -19.64
CA ASP A 843 -20.43 -36.96 -20.16
C ASP A 843 -19.64 -36.58 -18.90
N THR A 844 -18.91 -37.56 -18.35
CA THR A 844 -18.32 -37.50 -16.98
C THR A 844 -17.27 -36.40 -16.85
N ASP A 845 -16.46 -36.20 -17.90
CA ASP A 845 -15.42 -35.17 -17.92
C ASP A 845 -15.90 -33.80 -18.46
N GLY A 846 -17.11 -33.72 -19.02
CA GLY A 846 -17.69 -32.51 -19.58
C GLY A 846 -17.11 -32.09 -20.94
N GLY A 847 -16.39 -32.98 -21.61
CA GLY A 847 -15.75 -32.79 -22.91
C GLY A 847 -16.71 -32.69 -24.10
N GLY A 848 -17.96 -33.18 -23.95
CA GLY A 848 -19.06 -32.97 -24.90
C GLY A 848 -19.56 -34.20 -25.66
N VAL A 849 -18.97 -35.38 -25.44
CA VAL A 849 -19.43 -36.67 -25.98
C VAL A 849 -19.97 -37.49 -24.82
N GLU A 850 -21.02 -38.27 -25.08
CA GLU A 850 -21.57 -39.14 -24.05
C GLU A 850 -20.65 -40.34 -23.77
N ASP A 851 -20.45 -40.72 -22.50
CA ASP A 851 -19.46 -41.71 -22.05
C ASP A 851 -19.62 -43.08 -22.73
N GLY A 852 -20.86 -43.51 -22.94
CA GLY A 852 -21.25 -44.72 -23.63
C GLY A 852 -21.05 -44.67 -25.13
N VAL A 853 -20.87 -43.47 -25.70
CA VAL A 853 -20.41 -43.25 -27.07
C VAL A 853 -18.88 -43.28 -27.13
N GLU A 854 -18.18 -42.68 -26.17
CA GLU A 854 -16.71 -42.74 -26.00
C GLU A 854 -16.26 -44.21 -25.88
N ARG A 855 -16.86 -44.95 -24.95
CA ARG A 855 -16.55 -46.35 -24.65
C ARG A 855 -16.88 -47.29 -25.82
N ASP A 856 -17.93 -47.01 -26.60
CA ASP A 856 -18.24 -47.72 -27.85
C ASP A 856 -17.29 -47.35 -29.01
N ALA A 857 -16.73 -46.13 -29.01
CA ALA A 857 -15.69 -45.69 -29.96
C ALA A 857 -14.29 -46.20 -29.59
N GLY A 858 -14.04 -46.46 -28.30
CA GLY A 858 -12.76 -46.86 -27.72
C GLY A 858 -11.84 -45.68 -27.36
N THR A 859 -12.41 -44.52 -27.08
CA THR A 859 -11.77 -43.36 -26.41
C THR A 859 -11.95 -43.46 -24.89
N ASN A 860 -11.39 -42.51 -24.12
CA ASN A 860 -11.45 -42.52 -22.65
C ASN A 860 -12.54 -41.55 -22.15
N PRO A 861 -13.61 -42.02 -21.47
CA PRO A 861 -14.71 -41.18 -20.98
C PRO A 861 -14.38 -40.24 -19.78
N THR A 862 -13.10 -40.16 -19.39
CA THR A 862 -12.63 -39.37 -18.24
C THR A 862 -11.44 -38.48 -18.62
N ASP A 863 -11.24 -38.24 -19.92
CA ASP A 863 -10.24 -37.31 -20.47
C ASP A 863 -10.93 -36.32 -21.42
N PRO A 864 -11.25 -35.08 -20.97
CA PRO A 864 -12.04 -34.12 -21.74
C PRO A 864 -11.30 -33.60 -22.99
N CYS A 865 -10.07 -34.04 -23.20
CA CYS A 865 -9.23 -33.70 -24.34
C CYS A 865 -9.08 -34.84 -25.37
N GLU A 866 -9.51 -36.09 -25.11
CA GLU A 866 -9.37 -37.24 -26.05
C GLU A 866 -10.68 -37.77 -26.66
N GLY A 867 -11.79 -37.02 -26.57
CA GLY A 867 -13.09 -37.38 -27.16
C GLY A 867 -13.49 -36.62 -28.43
N ASP A 868 -13.57 -35.27 -28.36
CA ASP A 868 -14.50 -34.51 -29.20
C ASP A 868 -13.91 -33.39 -30.11
N LEU A 869 -14.80 -32.78 -30.92
CA LEU A 869 -14.55 -31.72 -31.90
C LEU A 869 -14.36 -30.31 -31.29
N ILE A 870 -13.91 -30.23 -30.04
CA ILE A 870 -13.55 -29.01 -29.31
C ILE A 870 -12.01 -28.87 -29.29
N HIS A 871 -11.50 -27.65 -29.12
CA HIS A 871 -10.08 -27.34 -29.15
C HIS A 871 -9.79 -26.38 -27.99
N CYS A 872 -9.06 -26.84 -26.98
CA CYS A 872 -8.77 -26.11 -25.75
C CYS A 872 -7.87 -24.90 -26.04
N GLU A 873 -8.47 -23.72 -26.22
CA GLU A 873 -7.81 -22.41 -26.41
C GLU A 873 -8.69 -21.27 -25.81
N GLY A 874 -9.26 -21.46 -24.62
CA GLY A 874 -9.71 -20.32 -23.81
C GLY A 874 -8.54 -19.57 -23.16
N PRO A 875 -8.80 -18.42 -22.53
CA PRO A 875 -7.80 -17.73 -21.73
C PRO A 875 -7.60 -18.44 -20.38
N ASP A 876 -6.34 -18.77 -20.14
CA ASP A 876 -5.73 -19.16 -18.87
C ASP A 876 -4.67 -18.07 -18.63
N ARG A 877 -4.79 -17.33 -17.52
CA ARG A 877 -4.09 -16.06 -17.29
C ARG A 877 -2.75 -16.24 -16.60
N ASP A 878 -2.65 -17.21 -15.69
CA ASP A 878 -1.46 -17.47 -14.89
C ASP A 878 -0.64 -18.68 -15.40
N GLY A 879 -1.26 -19.52 -16.23
CA GLY A 879 -0.62 -20.60 -16.99
C GLY A 879 -0.65 -21.96 -16.28
N ASP A 880 -1.58 -22.17 -15.34
CA ASP A 880 -1.63 -23.35 -14.48
C ASP A 880 -2.31 -24.57 -15.15
N GLY A 881 -3.16 -24.34 -16.15
CA GLY A 881 -3.91 -25.35 -16.89
C GLY A 881 -5.44 -25.27 -16.75
N VAL A 882 -5.95 -24.40 -15.88
CA VAL A 882 -7.37 -24.10 -15.66
C VAL A 882 -7.72 -22.78 -16.38
N GLU A 883 -8.89 -22.69 -17.01
CA GLU A 883 -9.30 -21.44 -17.68
C GLU A 883 -9.85 -20.42 -16.67
N ASP A 884 -9.63 -19.12 -16.89
CA ASP A 884 -10.06 -17.96 -16.05
C ASP A 884 -11.50 -17.99 -15.52
N ALA A 885 -12.38 -18.79 -16.14
CA ALA A 885 -13.80 -18.91 -15.81
C ALA A 885 -14.15 -20.08 -14.88
N LEU A 886 -13.21 -21.00 -14.66
CA LEU A 886 -13.29 -22.19 -13.82
C LEU A 886 -12.26 -22.18 -12.68
N ASP A 887 -11.29 -21.27 -12.77
CA ASP A 887 -10.20 -21.08 -11.81
C ASP A 887 -10.66 -20.32 -10.54
N ASN A 888 -10.32 -20.83 -9.35
CA ASN A 888 -10.56 -20.22 -8.04
C ASN A 888 -9.39 -19.36 -7.52
N CYS A 889 -8.25 -19.33 -8.22
CA CYS A 889 -7.23 -18.28 -8.13
C CYS A 889 -6.80 -17.73 -9.51
N PRO A 890 -7.69 -17.02 -10.28
CA PRO A 890 -7.46 -16.53 -11.68
C PRO A 890 -6.23 -15.65 -12.00
N ASP A 891 -5.33 -15.45 -11.06
CA ASP A 891 -4.10 -14.66 -11.15
C ASP A 891 -2.92 -15.35 -10.39
N THR A 892 -3.06 -16.57 -9.83
CA THR A 892 -2.06 -17.27 -9.00
C THR A 892 -2.12 -18.80 -9.16
N PRO A 893 -1.11 -19.44 -9.82
CA PRO A 893 -1.23 -20.82 -10.29
C PRO A 893 -1.51 -21.88 -9.22
N ASN A 894 -2.66 -22.54 -9.29
CA ASN A 894 -3.07 -23.65 -8.43
C ASN A 894 -3.80 -24.76 -9.21
N PRO A 895 -3.07 -25.62 -9.95
CA PRO A 895 -3.68 -26.62 -10.85
C PRO A 895 -4.53 -27.70 -10.14
N ASP A 896 -4.47 -27.77 -8.81
CA ASP A 896 -5.28 -28.64 -7.96
C ASP A 896 -6.58 -27.98 -7.45
N GLN A 897 -6.71 -26.66 -7.63
CA GLN A 897 -7.90 -25.85 -7.30
C GLN A 897 -8.37 -26.03 -5.85
N ALA A 898 -7.41 -26.30 -4.94
CA ALA A 898 -7.69 -26.54 -3.53
C ALA A 898 -8.32 -25.32 -2.84
N ASP A 899 -9.41 -25.52 -2.10
CA ASP A 899 -10.17 -24.51 -1.33
C ASP A 899 -10.57 -25.16 0.01
N ASN A 900 -9.59 -25.29 0.89
CA ASN A 900 -9.72 -25.87 2.23
C ASN A 900 -9.83 -24.79 3.33
N TYR A 901 -9.44 -23.55 3.02
CA TYR A 901 -9.41 -22.42 3.94
C TYR A 901 -10.61 -21.47 3.77
N PRO A 902 -11.20 -20.97 4.87
CA PRO A 902 -11.08 -21.45 6.24
C PRO A 902 -11.88 -22.75 6.43
N ALA A 903 -11.32 -23.72 7.17
CA ALA A 903 -11.94 -25.03 7.33
C ALA A 903 -13.15 -25.04 8.30
N PRO A 904 -14.19 -25.85 8.06
CA PRO A 904 -14.38 -26.76 6.92
C PRO A 904 -15.30 -26.18 5.83
N GLY A 905 -14.88 -26.33 4.57
CA GLY A 905 -15.75 -26.09 3.40
C GLY A 905 -15.37 -24.93 2.49
N GLY A 906 -14.21 -24.28 2.74
CA GLY A 906 -13.67 -23.26 1.85
C GLY A 906 -14.43 -21.93 1.90
N ASN A 907 -13.95 -20.94 1.16
CA ASN A 907 -14.67 -19.67 0.94
C ASN A 907 -14.99 -19.37 -0.54
N GLY A 908 -14.50 -20.18 -1.47
CA GLY A 908 -14.59 -19.96 -2.92
C GLY A 908 -13.37 -19.23 -3.51
N VAL A 909 -12.31 -19.05 -2.73
CA VAL A 909 -10.97 -18.56 -3.13
C VAL A 909 -9.98 -19.66 -2.79
N GLY A 910 -9.08 -20.00 -3.71
CA GLY A 910 -8.18 -21.13 -3.51
C GLY A 910 -7.10 -20.89 -2.45
N ASP A 911 -6.62 -21.97 -1.81
CA ASP A 911 -5.58 -21.99 -0.76
C ASP A 911 -4.27 -21.29 -1.17
N ALA A 912 -4.04 -21.12 -2.47
CA ALA A 912 -2.87 -20.44 -3.03
C ALA A 912 -2.98 -18.89 -3.03
N CYS A 913 -4.19 -18.35 -2.86
CA CYS A 913 -4.47 -16.92 -2.93
C CYS A 913 -5.47 -16.39 -1.88
N ASP A 914 -5.88 -17.23 -0.90
CA ASP A 914 -6.69 -16.77 0.23
C ASP A 914 -5.82 -16.03 1.26
N ASP A 915 -6.36 -14.90 1.71
CA ASP A 915 -5.74 -13.90 2.58
C ASP A 915 -6.89 -13.14 3.27
N VAL A 916 -7.30 -13.66 4.43
CA VAL A 916 -8.54 -13.29 5.10
C VAL A 916 -8.46 -11.91 5.78
N ASP A 917 -7.31 -11.55 6.36
CA ASP A 917 -7.13 -10.30 7.09
C ASP A 917 -6.35 -9.19 6.33
N ARG A 918 -5.61 -9.56 5.28
CA ARG A 918 -5.03 -8.70 4.22
C ARG A 918 -3.70 -8.05 4.52
N ASP A 919 -2.93 -8.63 5.44
CA ASP A 919 -1.58 -8.16 5.75
C ASP A 919 -0.51 -8.60 4.71
N GLY A 920 -0.88 -9.43 3.74
CA GLY A 920 0.00 -9.91 2.66
C GLY A 920 0.73 -11.22 2.97
N ILE A 921 0.53 -11.78 4.16
CA ILE A 921 0.68 -13.22 4.39
C ILE A 921 -0.58 -13.91 3.82
N ILE A 922 -0.47 -15.18 3.42
CA ILE A 922 -1.63 -15.98 2.98
C ILE A 922 -1.98 -16.93 4.12
N ASP A 923 -3.26 -17.26 4.30
CA ASP A 923 -3.76 -18.09 5.42
C ASP A 923 -2.89 -19.35 5.66
N LEU A 924 -2.54 -20.05 4.57
CA LEU A 924 -1.72 -21.27 4.61
C LEU A 924 -0.27 -21.01 5.09
N GLY A 925 0.28 -19.82 4.82
CA GLY A 925 1.62 -19.42 5.21
C GLY A 925 1.73 -19.03 6.68
N GLU A 926 0.72 -18.35 7.21
CA GLU A 926 0.59 -18.01 8.63
C GLU A 926 0.44 -19.28 9.48
N ASP A 927 -0.49 -20.15 9.07
CA ASP A 927 -0.78 -21.45 9.66
C ASP A 927 0.38 -22.47 9.47
N LEU A 928 1.48 -22.09 8.83
CA LEU A 928 2.72 -22.89 8.70
C LEU A 928 3.97 -22.21 9.28
N GLY A 929 3.96 -20.89 9.48
CA GLY A 929 5.12 -20.09 9.89
C GLY A 929 6.27 -20.02 8.87
N PRO A 930 7.26 -19.15 9.11
CA PRO A 930 8.52 -19.05 8.33
C PRO A 930 9.26 -20.38 8.12
N ASP A 931 9.27 -21.28 9.10
CA ASP A 931 9.97 -22.57 8.98
C ASP A 931 9.19 -23.67 8.22
N GLY A 932 7.89 -23.44 7.98
CA GLY A 932 6.97 -24.33 7.27
C GLY A 932 6.43 -25.50 8.10
N VAL A 933 6.48 -25.45 9.44
CA VAL A 933 6.17 -26.58 10.34
C VAL A 933 5.30 -26.18 11.55
N ARG A 934 3.97 -26.27 11.39
CA ARG A 934 2.98 -26.12 12.49
C ARG A 934 3.41 -26.58 13.89
N GLY A 935 3.21 -25.68 14.84
CA GLY A 935 3.42 -25.80 16.27
C GLY A 935 4.83 -25.43 16.76
N THR A 936 5.60 -24.64 16.00
CA THR A 936 6.97 -24.21 16.33
C THR A 936 7.03 -22.92 17.15
N GLY A 937 6.03 -22.05 17.05
CA GLY A 937 5.91 -20.80 17.80
C GLY A 937 6.39 -19.55 17.05
N ASP A 938 6.54 -19.66 15.73
CA ASP A 938 6.80 -18.60 14.75
C ASP A 938 5.60 -18.40 13.79
N GLU A 939 4.44 -18.99 14.11
CA GLU A 939 3.19 -18.83 13.36
C GLU A 939 2.40 -17.58 13.79
N THR A 940 1.76 -16.95 12.79
CA THR A 940 0.82 -15.83 12.93
C THR A 940 -0.65 -16.35 12.85
N ASP A 941 -1.65 -15.51 13.15
CA ASP A 941 -3.07 -15.89 13.20
C ASP A 941 -3.84 -15.37 11.97
N PRO A 942 -4.31 -16.24 11.02
CA PRO A 942 -4.98 -15.89 9.75
C PRO A 942 -6.22 -14.99 9.76
N GLN A 943 -6.58 -14.43 10.91
CA GLN A 943 -7.73 -13.56 11.11
C GLN A 943 -7.36 -12.30 11.92
N ASN A 944 -6.08 -12.07 12.19
CA ASN A 944 -5.58 -11.03 13.07
C ASN A 944 -4.18 -10.54 12.63
N PRO A 945 -4.09 -9.39 11.92
CA PRO A 945 -2.88 -8.92 11.24
C PRO A 945 -1.91 -8.18 12.18
N ASP A 946 -1.76 -8.68 13.41
CA ASP A 946 -1.09 -8.07 14.60
C ASP A 946 -1.10 -9.14 15.70
N THR A 947 -0.41 -10.26 15.44
CA THR A 947 -0.49 -11.53 16.20
C THR A 947 -0.07 -11.35 17.65
N ASP A 948 1.00 -10.60 17.92
CA ASP A 948 1.49 -10.40 19.28
C ASP A 948 0.81 -9.22 20.03
N GLY A 949 0.14 -8.35 19.29
CA GLY A 949 -0.74 -7.30 19.79
C GLY A 949 -0.07 -5.95 20.06
N ASP A 950 1.18 -5.73 19.62
CA ASP A 950 1.91 -4.48 19.80
C ASP A 950 1.48 -3.35 18.83
N GLY A 951 0.76 -3.68 17.76
CA GLY A 951 0.20 -2.73 16.80
C GLY A 951 1.00 -2.49 15.52
N LEU A 952 2.07 -3.25 15.27
CA LEU A 952 2.62 -3.45 13.93
C LEU A 952 1.83 -4.56 13.18
N CYS A 953 2.09 -4.74 11.89
CA CYS A 953 1.47 -5.80 11.07
C CYS A 953 2.44 -6.95 10.85
N ASP A 954 1.93 -8.17 10.99
CA ASP A 954 2.74 -9.37 10.82
C ASP A 954 3.38 -9.41 9.41
N GLY A 955 2.58 -9.14 8.38
CA GLY A 955 2.99 -9.02 6.98
C GLY A 955 3.31 -7.60 6.48
N ALA A 956 3.88 -7.55 5.28
CA ALA A 956 4.33 -6.33 4.58
C ALA A 956 3.22 -5.29 4.26
N ILE A 957 1.94 -5.64 4.36
CA ILE A 957 0.81 -4.77 4.03
C ILE A 957 0.17 -4.24 5.32
N VAL A 958 0.38 -2.95 5.60
CA VAL A 958 -0.23 -2.31 6.78
C VAL A 958 -1.76 -2.26 6.67
N VAL A 959 -2.44 -3.04 7.51
CA VAL A 959 -3.90 -3.08 7.66
C VAL A 959 -4.33 -2.49 9.01
N ALA A 960 -5.39 -1.69 9.03
CA ALA A 960 -5.93 -1.16 10.28
C ALA A 960 -6.54 -2.30 11.13
N PRO A 961 -6.11 -2.49 12.39
CA PRO A 961 -5.78 -1.42 13.34
C PRO A 961 -4.28 -1.15 13.57
N CYS A 962 -3.41 -1.69 12.74
CA CYS A 962 -1.95 -1.63 12.85
C CYS A 962 -1.40 -0.40 12.10
N ILE A 963 -0.15 -0.02 12.36
CA ILE A 963 0.41 1.26 11.88
C ILE A 963 1.75 1.16 11.12
N GLY A 964 2.51 0.08 11.30
CA GLY A 964 3.71 -0.27 10.52
C GLY A 964 3.62 -1.73 10.07
N ALA A 965 4.68 -2.26 9.46
CA ALA A 965 4.82 -3.66 9.06
C ALA A 965 6.14 -4.22 9.58
N GLU A 966 6.12 -5.47 10.03
CA GLU A 966 7.27 -6.14 10.63
C GLU A 966 8.09 -6.86 9.57
N ASP A 967 7.45 -7.74 8.76
CA ASP A 967 8.00 -8.29 7.51
C ASP A 967 7.99 -7.20 6.41
N ARG A 968 8.87 -6.21 6.55
CA ARG A 968 8.86 -4.98 5.72
C ARG A 968 9.32 -5.24 4.29
N ASP A 969 10.13 -6.27 4.04
CA ASP A 969 10.57 -6.66 2.69
C ASP A 969 9.72 -7.77 2.03
N GLY A 970 8.90 -8.49 2.82
CA GLY A 970 7.89 -9.44 2.36
C GLY A 970 8.43 -10.84 2.09
N ASP A 971 9.61 -11.19 2.62
CA ASP A 971 10.24 -12.50 2.43
C ASP A 971 9.94 -13.52 3.55
N ARG A 972 9.31 -13.08 4.66
CA ARG A 972 8.89 -13.90 5.83
C ARG A 972 10.04 -14.69 6.47
N ASN A 973 11.25 -14.15 6.48
CA ASN A 973 12.46 -14.86 6.89
C ASN A 973 12.80 -14.62 8.38
N SER A 974 12.45 -15.54 9.28
CA SER A 974 12.72 -15.41 10.73
C SER A 974 14.22 -15.38 11.17
N ALA A 975 15.16 -15.05 10.28
CA ALA A 975 16.59 -14.91 10.52
C ALA A 975 17.09 -13.45 10.57
N ASP A 976 16.27 -12.47 10.15
CA ASP A 976 16.53 -11.02 10.24
C ASP A 976 15.83 -10.36 11.44
N TRP A 977 14.78 -10.99 11.99
CA TRP A 977 14.14 -10.66 13.27
C TRP A 977 15.20 -10.36 14.36
N GLY A 978 15.20 -9.13 14.89
CA GLY A 978 16.20 -8.63 15.84
C GLY A 978 17.55 -8.25 15.23
N SER A 979 17.60 -7.94 13.94
CA SER A 979 18.80 -7.42 13.27
C SER A 979 18.53 -6.37 12.19
N ASP A 980 17.50 -6.56 11.36
CA ASP A 980 17.03 -5.56 10.38
C ASP A 980 15.50 -5.34 10.47
N GLU A 981 14.75 -6.25 11.10
CA GLU A 981 13.27 -6.26 11.26
C GLU A 981 12.83 -6.71 12.67
N THR A 982 11.61 -6.38 13.09
CA THR A 982 10.99 -6.82 14.36
C THR A 982 10.35 -8.22 14.18
N SER A 983 9.77 -8.77 15.24
CA SER A 983 9.32 -10.17 15.28
C SER A 983 7.81 -10.26 15.52
N PRO A 984 6.97 -10.65 14.54
CA PRO A 984 5.50 -10.60 14.62
C PRO A 984 4.83 -11.59 15.59
N VAL A 985 5.64 -12.30 16.37
CA VAL A 985 5.23 -13.21 17.45
C VAL A 985 5.85 -12.83 18.81
N ASN A 986 6.56 -11.70 18.90
CA ASN A 986 7.29 -11.25 20.10
C ASN A 986 7.39 -9.71 20.19
N PRO A 987 6.61 -9.07 21.09
CA PRO A 987 6.34 -7.62 21.08
C PRO A 987 7.40 -6.80 21.85
N ASP A 988 8.66 -7.23 21.80
CA ASP A 988 9.81 -6.77 22.60
C ASP A 988 11.04 -7.50 22.00
N THR A 989 11.41 -7.16 20.76
CA THR A 989 12.36 -7.89 19.92
C THR A 989 13.77 -7.88 20.49
N ASP A 990 14.22 -6.76 21.03
CA ASP A 990 15.57 -6.63 21.59
C ASP A 990 15.67 -7.04 23.08
N GLY A 991 14.54 -7.16 23.78
CA GLY A 991 14.42 -7.63 25.15
C GLY A 991 14.72 -6.57 26.23
N ASP A 992 14.64 -5.30 25.86
CA ASP A 992 14.80 -4.12 26.71
C ASP A 992 13.66 -3.94 27.74
N GLY A 993 12.42 -4.25 27.33
CA GLY A 993 11.19 -4.09 28.11
C GLY A 993 10.26 -2.95 27.67
N LEU A 994 10.65 -2.16 26.67
CA LEU A 994 9.74 -1.41 25.80
C LEU A 994 9.16 -2.36 24.72
N CYS A 995 8.18 -1.90 23.95
CA CYS A 995 7.51 -2.70 22.90
C CYS A 995 7.93 -2.20 21.54
N ASP A 996 8.03 -3.07 20.55
CA ASP A 996 8.46 -2.65 19.22
C ASP A 996 7.46 -1.62 18.65
N GLY A 997 6.18 -1.98 18.62
CA GLY A 997 5.05 -1.12 18.27
C GLY A 997 4.40 -0.35 19.42
N LEU A 998 3.51 0.57 19.05
CA LEU A 998 2.75 1.51 19.89
C LEU A 998 2.07 0.94 21.16
N ARG A 999 1.73 -0.36 21.22
CA ARG A 999 0.80 -0.91 22.21
C ARG A 999 1.50 -1.76 23.28
N ALA A 1000 1.48 -1.24 24.51
CA ALA A 1000 1.84 -2.00 25.71
C ALA A 1000 1.03 -3.31 25.86
N THR A 1001 1.68 -4.45 25.64
CA THR A 1001 1.10 -5.77 25.90
C THR A 1001 0.98 -6.03 27.41
N ALA A 1002 0.02 -6.87 27.83
CA ALA A 1002 -0.37 -6.94 29.25
C ALA A 1002 0.67 -7.59 30.19
N THR A 1003 1.75 -8.16 29.65
CA THR A 1003 2.72 -8.98 30.40
C THR A 1003 4.18 -8.94 29.93
N THR A 1004 4.48 -8.43 28.72
CA THR A 1004 5.83 -8.49 28.13
C THR A 1004 6.52 -7.15 28.31
N CYS A 1005 6.06 -6.14 27.57
CA CYS A 1005 6.62 -4.79 27.48
C CYS A 1005 5.68 -3.70 28.06
N VAL A 1006 6.09 -2.43 28.11
CA VAL A 1006 5.32 -1.37 28.83
C VAL A 1006 5.02 -0.07 28.09
N TYR A 1007 5.65 0.22 26.96
CA TYR A 1007 5.46 1.43 26.15
C TYR A 1007 6.13 1.23 24.78
N GLY A 1008 5.54 1.72 23.70
CA GLY A 1008 6.04 1.51 22.34
C GLY A 1008 7.24 2.38 21.97
N GLU A 1009 8.15 1.80 21.18
CA GLU A 1009 9.39 2.41 20.69
C GLU A 1009 9.20 3.02 19.31
N ASP A 1010 8.53 2.33 18.39
CA ASP A 1010 8.05 2.88 17.12
C ASP A 1010 6.55 3.25 17.23
N LEU A 1011 6.25 4.55 17.32
CA LEU A 1011 4.89 5.06 17.51
C LEU A 1011 4.21 5.46 16.20
N ASP A 1012 4.94 5.55 15.09
CA ASP A 1012 4.39 5.92 13.77
C ASP A 1012 4.63 4.91 12.63
N GLY A 1013 5.38 3.84 12.91
CA GLY A 1013 5.55 2.64 12.09
C GLY A 1013 6.74 2.69 11.12
N ASP A 1014 7.65 3.66 11.25
CA ASP A 1014 8.71 3.93 10.28
C ASP A 1014 10.03 3.14 10.50
N HIS A 1015 10.22 2.57 11.71
CA HIS A 1015 11.40 1.81 12.13
C HIS A 1015 12.75 2.47 11.78
N ASP A 1016 12.91 3.80 11.88
CA ASP A 1016 14.17 4.46 11.50
C ASP A 1016 15.33 4.21 12.50
N PRO A 1017 16.39 3.45 12.13
CA PRO A 1017 17.56 3.26 12.98
C PRO A 1017 18.48 4.50 13.03
N THR A 1018 18.06 5.64 12.48
CA THR A 1018 18.81 6.90 12.42
C THR A 1018 18.20 8.05 13.24
N ASP A 1019 17.27 7.72 14.13
CA ASP A 1019 16.49 8.52 15.11
C ASP A 1019 17.31 9.38 16.13
N PHE A 1020 18.52 9.77 15.76
CA PHE A 1020 19.45 10.62 16.52
C PHE A 1020 19.56 12.06 16.04
N ASP A 1021 19.07 12.41 14.84
CA ASP A 1021 19.27 13.74 14.23
C ASP A 1021 18.06 14.28 13.45
N GLU A 1022 16.92 13.55 13.45
CA GLU A 1022 15.62 14.12 13.09
C GLU A 1022 15.18 15.14 14.17
N VAL A 1023 14.40 16.15 13.78
CA VAL A 1023 14.06 17.29 14.67
C VAL A 1023 12.56 17.30 14.96
N GLY A 1024 12.01 16.19 15.48
CA GLY A 1024 10.58 16.11 15.77
C GLY A 1024 10.07 14.91 16.58
N ASP A 1025 10.65 13.73 16.37
CA ASP A 1025 10.38 12.45 17.05
C ASP A 1025 10.80 12.44 18.53
N ASN A 1026 10.35 11.39 19.23
CA ASN A 1026 10.43 11.33 20.68
C ASN A 1026 10.42 9.86 21.21
N GLU A 1027 10.99 8.97 20.39
CA GLU A 1027 10.92 7.50 20.29
C GLU A 1027 12.28 6.82 20.54
N THR A 1028 12.38 5.50 20.42
CA THR A 1028 13.63 4.71 20.60
C THR A 1028 13.69 3.59 19.56
N ASN A 1029 14.85 2.94 19.40
CA ASN A 1029 15.04 1.96 18.33
C ASN A 1029 14.70 0.54 18.81
N PRO A 1030 13.62 -0.11 18.32
CA PRO A 1030 13.19 -1.44 18.77
C PRO A 1030 14.15 -2.59 18.43
N LEU A 1031 15.27 -2.28 17.76
CA LEU A 1031 16.33 -3.23 17.42
C LEU A 1031 17.66 -2.94 18.17
N ASP A 1032 17.72 -1.93 19.05
CA ASP A 1032 18.95 -1.57 19.79
C ASP A 1032 18.67 -1.20 21.27
N PRO A 1033 18.90 -2.12 22.23
CA PRO A 1033 18.36 -2.05 23.60
C PRO A 1033 19.14 -1.11 24.53
N ASP A 1034 19.76 -0.05 24.00
CA ASP A 1034 20.56 0.99 24.66
C ASP A 1034 20.77 2.09 23.61
N THR A 1035 19.68 2.62 23.04
CA THR A 1035 19.62 3.47 21.84
C THR A 1035 20.80 4.46 21.76
N ASP A 1036 21.10 5.21 22.83
CA ASP A 1036 22.16 6.23 22.86
C ASP A 1036 23.60 5.74 23.17
N HIS A 1037 23.76 4.44 23.39
CA HIS A 1037 24.98 3.74 23.80
C HIS A 1037 25.62 4.31 25.09
N GLY A 1038 24.80 4.89 25.97
CA GLY A 1038 25.15 5.36 27.31
C GLY A 1038 25.48 4.22 28.29
N GLY A 1039 25.01 3.00 28.01
CA GLY A 1039 25.25 1.79 28.79
C GLY A 1039 24.16 1.49 29.83
N VAL A 1040 22.94 1.98 29.59
CA VAL A 1040 21.73 1.72 30.37
C VAL A 1040 20.56 1.59 29.40
N ASN A 1041 20.02 0.38 29.29
CA ASN A 1041 18.89 0.06 28.41
C ASN A 1041 17.70 1.03 28.55
N ASP A 1042 17.05 1.35 27.43
CA ASP A 1042 16.04 2.39 27.25
C ASP A 1042 14.79 2.18 28.13
N GLY A 1043 14.27 0.96 28.23
CA GLY A 1043 13.21 0.58 29.16
C GLY A 1043 13.63 0.71 30.61
N GLN A 1044 14.92 0.56 30.92
CA GLN A 1044 15.46 0.85 32.25
C GLN A 1044 15.63 2.37 32.49
N GLU A 1045 15.97 3.16 31.48
CA GLU A 1045 15.99 4.63 31.51
C GLU A 1045 14.58 5.19 31.76
N PHE A 1046 13.61 4.74 30.95
CA PHE A 1046 12.18 5.03 31.06
C PHE A 1046 11.64 4.70 32.45
N ALA A 1047 11.96 3.51 32.98
CA ALA A 1047 11.57 3.10 34.33
C ALA A 1047 12.21 3.97 35.44
N ASN A 1048 13.39 4.54 35.21
CA ASN A 1048 14.09 5.45 36.13
C ASN A 1048 13.71 6.94 35.96
N GLN A 1049 13.01 7.30 34.88
CA GLN A 1049 12.71 8.67 34.47
C GLN A 1049 13.95 9.48 34.09
N THR A 1050 14.93 8.80 33.50
CA THR A 1050 16.05 9.35 32.72
C THR A 1050 15.67 9.39 31.23
N ASN A 1051 16.55 9.85 30.35
CA ASN A 1051 16.24 10.05 28.92
C ASN A 1051 17.01 9.03 28.06
N PRO A 1052 16.34 8.05 27.43
CA PRO A 1052 16.93 7.05 26.52
C PRO A 1052 17.79 7.60 25.34
N ARG A 1053 17.73 8.92 25.10
CA ARG A 1053 18.51 9.62 24.07
C ARG A 1053 19.57 10.59 24.62
N ASP A 1054 19.85 10.63 25.94
CA ASP A 1054 20.94 11.43 26.54
C ASP A 1054 21.95 10.53 27.27
N PRO A 1055 23.08 10.15 26.62
CA PRO A 1055 24.05 9.14 27.13
C PRO A 1055 24.88 9.62 28.34
N CYS A 1056 24.39 10.67 28.99
CA CYS A 1056 24.96 11.35 30.13
C CYS A 1056 24.06 11.36 31.37
N ASP A 1057 22.80 10.91 31.29
CA ASP A 1057 21.81 11.08 32.37
C ASP A 1057 21.38 9.78 33.10
N GLY A 1058 21.42 8.61 32.44
CA GLY A 1058 21.08 7.30 33.03
C GLY A 1058 21.91 6.83 34.23
N ASP A 1059 23.23 7.00 34.21
CA ASP A 1059 24.13 6.31 35.17
C ASP A 1059 24.77 7.20 36.27
N ASN A 1060 24.52 8.52 36.25
CA ASN A 1060 25.18 9.54 37.09
C ASN A 1060 26.72 9.69 36.91
N THR A 1061 27.33 9.13 35.86
CA THR A 1061 28.78 9.10 35.62
C THR A 1061 29.28 10.21 34.69
N PHE A 1062 29.07 11.46 35.10
CA PHE A 1062 30.03 12.56 34.88
C PHE A 1062 30.51 12.80 33.42
N CYS A 1063 29.60 13.04 32.46
CA CYS A 1063 29.97 13.57 31.15
C CYS A 1063 30.83 14.85 31.25
N GLY A 1064 32.06 14.81 30.71
CA GLY A 1064 33.07 15.82 31.05
C GLY A 1064 34.34 15.87 30.20
N GLN A 1065 34.20 16.16 28.89
CA GLN A 1065 35.26 16.45 27.91
C GLN A 1065 36.19 15.26 27.57
N ASP A 1066 36.67 15.06 26.34
CA ASP A 1066 36.93 16.01 25.24
C ASP A 1066 37.03 15.23 23.92
N LEU A 1067 36.49 15.73 22.80
CA LEU A 1067 37.31 15.99 21.59
C LEU A 1067 36.61 16.86 20.52
N ALA A 1068 36.36 18.13 20.82
CA ALA A 1068 36.09 19.12 19.77
C ALA A 1068 37.40 19.77 19.31
N LEU A 1069 37.88 19.49 18.09
CA LEU A 1069 39.22 19.91 17.65
C LEU A 1069 39.22 20.84 16.42
N GLN A 1070 38.83 22.10 16.62
CA GLN A 1070 39.18 23.20 15.71
C GLN A 1070 40.23 24.16 16.30
N GLY A 1071 41.45 24.08 15.75
CA GLY A 1071 42.37 25.21 15.51
C GLY A 1071 43.12 25.85 16.70
N GLY A 1072 44.45 26.05 16.59
CA GLY A 1072 45.07 27.12 17.40
C GLY A 1072 46.58 27.20 17.74
N ALA A 1073 47.48 26.38 17.20
CA ALA A 1073 48.94 26.65 17.14
C ALA A 1073 49.83 26.79 18.43
N CYS A 1074 51.13 26.56 18.21
CA CYS A 1074 52.32 27.01 18.98
C CYS A 1074 52.84 26.23 20.22
N GLN A 1075 53.82 25.34 19.92
CA GLN A 1075 55.06 25.05 20.67
C GLN A 1075 55.04 24.78 22.20
N GLY A 1076 55.50 23.57 22.55
CA GLY A 1076 56.86 23.50 23.11
C GLY A 1076 57.06 22.98 24.54
N GLY A 1077 56.96 21.65 24.72
CA GLY A 1077 58.04 20.86 25.32
C GLY A 1077 58.23 20.80 26.85
N GLY A 1078 58.26 19.56 27.36
CA GLY A 1078 58.82 19.20 28.67
C GLY A 1078 57.77 18.96 29.77
N ALA A 1079 57.97 18.04 30.73
CA ALA A 1079 59.11 17.16 30.94
C ALA A 1079 58.69 15.84 31.63
N ALA A 1080 59.50 14.79 31.44
CA ALA A 1080 59.24 13.43 31.88
C ALA A 1080 59.56 13.14 33.36
N GLY A 1081 59.13 11.98 33.88
CA GLY A 1081 59.63 11.43 35.15
C GLY A 1081 59.04 10.09 35.57
N GLY A 1082 59.51 8.96 35.00
CA GLY A 1082 58.97 7.62 35.25
C GLY A 1082 59.95 6.43 35.17
N LEU A 1083 61.22 6.63 35.50
CA LEU A 1083 62.26 5.63 35.87
C LEU A 1083 62.23 4.19 35.29
N ALA A 1084 63.13 3.93 34.33
CA ALA A 1084 63.99 2.72 34.34
C ALA A 1084 65.34 2.92 33.60
N ALA A 1085 66.44 3.02 34.36
CA ALA A 1085 67.84 2.67 34.04
C ALA A 1085 68.52 3.10 32.70
N LEU A 1086 69.38 4.14 32.71
CA LEU A 1086 70.87 4.02 32.72
C LEU A 1086 71.59 5.38 32.98
N PHE A 1087 72.91 5.36 33.24
CA PHE A 1087 73.74 6.49 33.74
C PHE A 1087 74.17 7.54 32.68
N GLY A 1088 74.39 8.82 33.06
CA GLY A 1088 75.13 9.75 32.16
C GLY A 1088 75.33 11.28 32.38
N LEU A 1089 75.55 11.82 33.60
CA LEU A 1089 76.24 13.11 33.93
C LEU A 1089 75.80 14.53 33.37
N MET A 1090 75.72 15.50 34.31
CA MET A 1090 75.97 16.98 34.23
C MET A 1090 75.08 17.90 33.35
N ALA A 1091 74.30 18.88 33.88
CA ALA A 1091 74.64 20.17 34.56
C ALA A 1091 75.03 21.33 33.59
N LEU A 1092 74.68 22.62 33.74
CA LEU A 1092 73.88 23.44 34.70
C LEU A 1092 73.63 24.85 34.08
N LEU A 1093 72.73 25.68 34.66
CA LEU A 1093 72.60 27.16 34.50
C LEU A 1093 72.02 27.74 33.17
N VAL A 1094 71.50 28.98 33.06
CA VAL A 1094 70.58 29.83 33.88
C VAL A 1094 70.45 31.25 33.25
N LEU A 1095 69.29 31.92 33.42
CA LEU A 1095 69.01 33.37 33.26
C LEU A 1095 69.01 34.06 31.85
N ARG A 1096 67.80 34.52 31.47
CA ARG A 1096 67.42 35.89 31.02
C ARG A 1096 68.51 36.82 30.41
N ARG A 1097 68.26 37.33 29.20
CA ARG A 1097 67.64 38.68 28.98
C ARG A 1097 67.37 39.04 27.50
N ARG A 1098 66.40 39.93 27.31
CA ARG A 1098 66.07 40.67 26.06
C ARG A 1098 67.29 41.36 25.44
N SER A 1099 67.39 41.39 24.10
CA SER A 1099 66.93 42.56 23.31
C SER A 1099 67.37 42.51 21.83
N ALA A 1100 66.41 42.80 20.94
CA ALA A 1100 66.55 43.43 19.63
C ALA A 1100 67.60 42.91 18.63
N ARG A 1101 67.11 42.29 17.55
CA ARG A 1101 66.72 43.07 16.36
C ARG A 1101 65.54 42.43 15.65
#